data_AF-A0A965UDL8-F1
#
_entry.id   AF-A0A965UDL8-F1
#
_cell.length_a   1.000
_cell.length_b   1.000
_cell.length_c   1.000
_cell.angle_alpha   90.00
_cell.angle_beta   90.00
_cell.angle_gamma   90.00
#
_symmetry.space_group_name_H-M   'P 1'
#
loop_
_entity.id
_entity.type
_entity.pdbx_description
1 polymer ?
#
loop_
_entity_poly.entity_id
_entity_poly.type
_entity_poly.pdbx_seq_one_letter_code
_entity_poly.pdbx_strand_id
1 'polypeptide(L)'
;MIKRFTFLLSFLVFSFFIFSQNSRTTIELTASVVTVVSYTDKNVIINGKTDLHLTASSNQLVNSIVNLNSDDSWLYVDNCRPQFVLDSLLSKISIKGQAAAYRTNCRVSIYKHGTVVIPQGSAFKPLTVFTGQNFSEDSKSDFPLFTINSSLGTFDNKISSFKLKKGYMATLATSNDGLGYSRVFIADSKDLEVAVLPDLLDNKISFIRIFQWEWVTKKGWAGSDQGQYVPLNVTWRYDWSAGGSTSTAVEYVPIKQKADWPGWGEINGKQYVTHLLGFNEPNRPDQSNMTVSQALAIWPEYMKSGLRLGSPSPSDPFGSNGAWLYEFLDSCKARNYRVDYVAIHAYWAKSPQQWYNDLKWVYNKTGLPIWITEWNNGANWTNETWPTADRSLSEANAAKQLNDIKAILNVLDTASFVERYSIYNWVQDARAMAIGNNITPAGQYYASSKSVMAYNPKYEVIPGFTYRNPSLGISFGVNNVTLNINDPNFENFAGAILEKKTDNGVFTEIANTSDGVTKSFVDSLNNTGVKKVRYRIRSKFSDGNTSAYSNEAGYDVTSGDDVQLGNIAVSNTGWNALNFVKPYSAVPSVILGAATNLNFSSLVTPRCKLVSSSSRVNIQLSPWEYQKITTFSKEDKIPYFIIPAGTHDLGGMKAVAGRNTVGPTWTAITFPTPFESVPVVFANQILPATSFATTVRVRNITKTGFEAKIQKEAAVTSPIFNEQVTYVALTTGQGTVNGNKIIVGKTADNFVSSSYKTINYGETIPDPVFITQMQTCNDDTVTAVLRCTSVTGNSAIIVKQRERSTGNYVQAAETAGWLVTTAIPNFSSGINNQEVPQLRIYPNPVKDRIMITGVSDLESSEAEVFNLSGVKVKSLKIEQKEMDVSDLPKGYYILQIRNRIPAKFVKQ
;
A
#
# COMPACT_ATOMS: atom_id res chain seq x y z
N MET A 1 15.29 27.42 93.97
CA MET A 1 16.32 28.37 94.46
C MET A 1 17.21 28.72 93.25
N ILE A 2 17.01 29.86 92.54
CA ILE A 2 17.65 31.18 92.75
C ILE A 2 19.21 31.03 92.71
N LYS A 3 20.06 31.58 91.81
CA LYS A 3 20.11 32.89 91.09
C LYS A 3 21.26 32.92 90.03
N ARG A 4 21.08 33.73 88.96
CA ARG A 4 21.98 34.70 88.22
C ARG A 4 23.30 34.22 87.58
N PHE A 5 23.50 34.32 86.26
CA PHE A 5 23.80 35.47 85.35
C PHE A 5 25.14 36.21 85.59
N THR A 6 26.08 36.11 84.64
CA THR A 6 26.91 37.24 84.15
C THR A 6 27.44 36.98 82.73
N PHE A 7 27.32 38.00 81.89
CA PHE A 7 27.72 38.14 80.49
C PHE A 7 29.24 38.39 80.37
N LEU A 8 29.89 37.91 79.30
CA LEU A 8 31.14 38.49 78.80
C LEU A 8 31.06 38.66 77.27
N LEU A 9 31.29 39.90 76.83
CA LEU A 9 31.23 40.39 75.46
C LEU A 9 32.65 40.30 74.85
N SER A 10 32.83 39.58 73.75
CA SER A 10 34.08 39.57 72.98
C SER A 10 33.81 40.09 71.57
N PHE A 11 34.32 41.29 71.28
CA PHE A 11 34.36 41.91 69.97
C PHE A 11 35.21 41.06 69.01
N LEU A 12 34.65 40.63 67.88
CA LEU A 12 35.41 40.13 66.73
C LEU A 12 35.34 41.18 65.62
N VAL A 13 36.48 41.79 65.32
CA VAL A 13 36.67 42.77 64.23
C VAL A 13 36.62 42.02 62.89
N PHE A 14 35.53 42.19 62.13
CA PHE A 14 35.49 41.79 60.72
C PHE A 14 36.21 42.86 59.90
N SER A 15 37.42 42.55 59.43
CA SER A 15 38.10 43.36 58.41
C SER A 15 37.41 43.13 57.07
N PHE A 16 36.60 44.10 56.62
CA PHE A 16 36.13 44.19 55.24
C PHE A 16 37.31 44.56 54.33
N PHE A 17 37.94 43.57 53.69
CA PHE A 17 38.71 43.83 52.48
C PHE A 17 37.71 44.17 51.37
N ILE A 18 37.50 45.47 51.13
CA ILE A 18 36.85 45.96 49.92
C ILE A 18 37.86 45.75 48.79
N PHE A 19 37.79 44.59 48.11
CA PHE A 19 38.40 44.46 46.79
C PHE A 19 37.66 45.41 45.84
N SER A 20 38.34 46.46 45.38
CA SER A 20 37.90 47.28 44.24
C SER A 20 37.71 46.35 43.03
N GLN A 21 36.47 46.01 42.69
CA GLN A 21 36.20 45.33 41.41
C GLN A 21 36.56 46.30 40.27
N ASN A 22 37.31 45.81 39.28
CA ASN A 22 37.58 46.58 38.08
C ASN A 22 36.25 46.99 37.41
N SER A 23 36.21 48.21 36.87
CA SER A 23 35.06 48.69 36.10
C SER A 23 34.90 47.87 34.81
N ARG A 24 33.67 47.41 34.53
CA ARG A 24 33.38 46.70 33.27
C ARG A 24 33.43 47.65 32.09
N THR A 25 34.00 47.18 30.98
CA THR A 25 33.96 47.86 29.69
C THR A 25 32.89 47.25 28.80
N THR A 26 32.05 48.07 28.16
CA THR A 26 31.00 47.59 27.25
C THR A 26 31.58 47.21 25.90
N ILE A 27 31.13 46.08 25.36
CA ILE A 27 31.36 45.66 23.98
C ILE A 27 30.04 45.28 23.34
N GLU A 28 29.86 45.65 22.08
CA GLU A 28 28.68 45.29 21.29
C GLU A 28 29.10 44.35 20.16
N LEU A 29 28.40 43.21 20.05
CA LEU A 29 28.64 42.19 19.04
C LEU A 29 27.50 42.24 18.01
N THR A 30 27.86 42.42 16.74
CA THR A 30 26.94 42.49 15.59
C THR A 30 27.39 41.59 14.42
N ALA A 31 28.39 40.74 14.63
CA ALA A 31 28.92 39.80 13.64
C ALA A 31 28.13 38.49 13.62
N SER A 32 28.08 37.78 12.49
CA SER A 32 27.30 36.52 12.40
C SER A 32 27.74 35.45 13.41
N VAL A 33 29.06 35.32 13.64
CA VAL A 33 29.62 34.39 14.63
C VAL A 33 30.84 35.03 15.30
N VAL A 34 30.91 34.96 16.64
CA VAL A 34 32.05 35.43 17.45
C VAL A 34 32.50 34.27 18.34
N THR A 35 33.79 33.97 18.38
CA THR A 35 34.35 32.92 19.26
C THR A 35 35.44 33.50 20.14
N VAL A 36 35.29 33.33 21.45
CA VAL A 36 36.28 33.76 22.45
C VAL A 36 36.44 32.68 23.53
N VAL A 37 37.58 32.70 24.23
CA VAL A 37 37.80 31.76 25.34
C VAL A 37 36.89 32.10 26.51
N SER A 38 36.97 33.33 27.00
CA SER A 38 36.17 33.86 28.10
C SER A 38 36.17 35.39 28.04
N TYR A 39 35.32 36.02 28.86
CA TYR A 39 35.36 37.46 29.10
C TYR A 39 35.73 37.79 30.55
N THR A 40 36.57 38.80 30.70
CA THR A 40 36.98 39.40 31.98
C THR A 40 36.70 40.90 31.96
N ASP A 41 36.04 41.42 33.00
CA ASP A 41 35.70 42.84 33.15
C ASP A 41 34.92 43.42 31.95
N LYS A 42 33.95 42.65 31.39
CA LYS A 42 33.14 43.07 30.24
C LYS A 42 31.63 43.13 30.51
N ASN A 43 30.99 44.10 29.88
CA ASN A 43 29.55 44.09 29.64
C ASN A 43 29.30 43.79 28.15
N VAL A 44 28.91 42.56 27.84
CA VAL A 44 28.81 42.07 26.45
C VAL A 44 27.36 42.19 25.98
N ILE A 45 27.11 42.99 24.96
CA ILE A 45 25.78 43.12 24.35
C ILE A 45 25.80 42.41 23.01
N ILE A 46 24.91 41.45 22.81
CA ILE A 46 24.79 40.66 21.59
C ILE A 46 23.56 41.15 20.82
N ASN A 47 23.76 41.72 19.65
CA ASN A 47 22.71 42.33 18.82
C ASN A 47 22.46 41.52 17.54
N GLY A 48 21.26 41.66 16.96
CA GLY A 48 20.93 41.10 15.66
C GLY A 48 20.99 39.57 15.59
N LYS A 49 21.43 39.04 14.45
CA LYS A 49 21.68 37.59 14.22
C LYS A 49 23.16 37.29 14.51
N THR A 50 23.49 37.15 15.79
CA THR A 50 24.87 36.95 16.26
C THR A 50 24.95 35.73 17.17
N ASP A 51 25.84 34.79 16.83
CA ASP A 51 26.16 33.62 17.64
C ASP A 51 27.50 33.85 18.40
N LEU A 52 27.48 33.98 19.72
CA LEU A 52 28.70 34.08 20.55
C LEU A 52 29.06 32.72 21.15
N HIS A 53 30.27 32.23 20.90
CA HIS A 53 30.84 31.03 21.48
C HIS A 53 31.86 31.36 22.58
N LEU A 54 31.63 30.84 23.79
CA LEU A 54 32.57 30.83 24.89
C LEU A 54 33.17 29.42 25.01
N THR A 55 34.48 29.29 24.79
CA THR A 55 35.15 27.98 24.71
C THR A 55 35.82 27.54 26.00
N ALA A 56 35.94 28.38 27.03
CA ALA A 56 36.49 27.96 28.32
C ALA A 56 35.63 26.87 28.99
N SER A 57 36.28 25.94 29.68
CA SER A 57 35.64 24.88 30.46
C SER A 57 35.23 25.32 31.87
N SER A 58 35.74 26.46 32.34
CA SER A 58 35.36 27.13 33.58
C SER A 58 35.63 28.63 33.45
N ASN A 59 35.07 29.45 34.36
CA ASN A 59 35.33 30.90 34.41
C ASN A 59 35.03 31.63 33.09
N GLN A 60 33.93 31.27 32.42
CA GLN A 60 33.55 31.84 31.12
C GLN A 60 33.28 33.35 31.20
N LEU A 61 32.77 33.81 32.35
CA LEU A 61 32.44 35.20 32.63
C LEU A 61 33.01 35.59 34.01
N VAL A 62 34.21 36.18 34.03
CA VAL A 62 34.87 36.71 35.24
C VAL A 62 34.57 38.21 35.34
N ASN A 63 33.90 38.63 36.42
CA ASN A 63 33.37 39.99 36.55
C ASN A 63 32.73 40.52 35.24
N SER A 64 32.00 39.65 34.53
CA SER A 64 31.44 39.95 33.22
C SER A 64 29.98 39.52 33.14
N ILE A 65 29.21 40.23 32.33
CA ILE A 65 27.79 39.97 32.07
C ILE A 65 27.51 39.96 30.57
N VAL A 66 26.45 39.26 30.17
CA VAL A 66 26.00 39.16 28.77
C VAL A 66 24.54 39.59 28.66
N ASN A 67 24.21 40.41 27.67
CA ASN A 67 22.83 40.77 27.29
C ASN A 67 22.52 40.27 25.88
N LEU A 68 21.57 39.33 25.76
CA LEU A 68 21.03 38.85 24.48
C LEU A 68 19.91 39.81 24.05
N ASN A 69 20.22 40.72 23.13
CA ASN A 69 19.37 41.87 22.81
C ASN A 69 18.47 41.70 21.57
N SER A 70 18.37 40.48 21.05
CA SER A 70 17.53 40.09 19.90
C SER A 70 17.07 38.65 20.08
N ASP A 71 15.95 38.25 19.49
CA ASP A 71 15.51 36.84 19.49
C ASP A 71 16.47 35.92 18.71
N ASP A 72 17.38 36.51 17.93
CA ASP A 72 18.41 35.84 17.15
C ASP A 72 19.84 35.99 17.71
N SER A 73 19.99 36.57 18.92
CA SER A 73 21.29 36.70 19.61
C SER A 73 21.56 35.48 20.49
N TRP A 74 22.31 34.48 20.02
CA TRP A 74 22.50 33.23 20.76
C TRP A 74 23.86 33.16 21.45
N LEU A 75 23.89 32.58 22.65
CA LEU A 75 25.12 32.37 23.43
C LEU A 75 25.40 30.87 23.57
N TYR A 76 26.55 30.44 23.10
CA TYR A 76 27.05 29.08 23.19
C TYR A 76 28.13 28.99 24.25
N VAL A 77 28.02 27.99 25.11
CA VAL A 77 29.04 27.62 26.11
C VAL A 77 29.53 26.22 25.76
N ASP A 78 30.55 26.15 24.92
CA ASP A 78 30.86 24.96 24.12
C ASP A 78 31.34 23.76 24.96
N ASN A 79 31.95 24.02 26.12
CA ASN A 79 32.57 23.00 26.96
C ASN A 79 31.91 22.83 28.34
N CYS A 80 30.68 23.34 28.53
CA CYS A 80 29.92 23.13 29.77
C CYS A 80 28.50 22.63 29.50
N ARG A 81 28.04 21.67 30.32
CA ARG A 81 26.70 21.10 30.23
C ARG A 81 25.62 22.11 30.68
N PRO A 82 24.37 21.97 30.23
CA PRO A 82 23.30 22.93 30.53
C PRO A 82 23.09 23.20 32.02
N GLN A 83 23.21 22.17 32.88
CA GLN A 83 23.06 22.34 34.32
C GLN A 83 24.11 23.32 34.91
N PHE A 84 25.36 23.25 34.44
CA PHE A 84 26.40 24.20 34.87
C PHE A 84 26.04 25.65 34.49
N VAL A 85 25.47 25.85 33.30
CA VAL A 85 25.05 27.19 32.86
C VAL A 85 23.93 27.71 33.75
N LEU A 86 22.94 26.87 34.08
CA LEU A 86 21.87 27.23 35.00
C LEU A 86 22.40 27.65 36.37
N ASP A 87 23.31 26.86 36.94
CA ASP A 87 23.78 27.05 38.30
C ASP A 87 24.79 28.21 38.43
N SER A 88 25.65 28.41 37.42
CA SER A 88 26.85 29.26 37.54
C SER A 88 26.89 30.48 36.61
N LEU A 89 26.13 30.48 35.51
CA LEU A 89 26.23 31.53 34.48
C LEU A 89 24.91 32.26 34.22
N LEU A 90 23.75 31.64 34.44
CA LEU A 90 22.45 32.22 34.07
C LEU A 90 22.19 33.56 34.77
N SER A 91 22.61 33.71 36.02
CA SER A 91 22.52 34.97 36.79
C SER A 91 23.34 36.13 36.22
N LYS A 92 24.28 35.84 35.30
CA LYS A 92 25.11 36.83 34.59
C LYS A 92 24.57 37.15 33.19
N ILE A 93 23.46 36.55 32.81
CA ILE A 93 22.85 36.69 31.48
C ILE A 93 21.53 37.47 31.63
N SER A 94 21.31 38.39 30.70
CA SER A 94 20.04 39.11 30.53
C SER A 94 19.50 38.93 29.12
N ILE A 95 18.17 38.97 28.98
CA ILE A 95 17.41 38.87 27.74
C ILE A 95 16.72 40.20 27.54
N LYS A 96 17.14 40.98 26.54
CA LYS A 96 16.62 42.32 26.24
C LYS A 96 16.56 43.19 27.52
N GLY A 97 17.63 43.14 28.33
CA GLY A 97 17.76 43.88 29.59
C GLY A 97 17.04 43.29 30.81
N GLN A 98 16.25 42.22 30.66
CA GLN A 98 15.64 41.50 31.79
C GLN A 98 16.51 40.33 32.24
N ALA A 99 16.50 39.94 33.52
CA ALA A 99 17.25 38.77 33.98
C ALA A 99 16.83 37.50 33.20
N ALA A 100 17.81 36.68 32.79
CA ALA A 100 17.52 35.43 32.11
C ALA A 100 16.84 34.42 33.06
N ALA A 101 15.73 33.84 32.61
CA ALA A 101 14.92 32.88 33.33
C ALA A 101 14.60 31.69 32.42
N TYR A 102 15.13 30.52 32.80
CA TYR A 102 14.99 29.27 32.04
C TYR A 102 13.53 28.87 31.90
N ARG A 103 13.09 28.58 30.67
CA ARG A 103 11.72 28.24 30.25
C ARG A 103 10.69 29.36 30.41
N THR A 104 11.14 30.57 30.76
CA THR A 104 10.30 31.77 30.82
C THR A 104 10.60 32.68 29.63
N ASN A 105 11.74 33.36 29.65
CA ASN A 105 12.17 34.29 28.59
C ASN A 105 13.36 33.76 27.77
N CYS A 106 13.96 32.64 28.17
CA CYS A 106 15.02 31.98 27.43
C CYS A 106 14.93 30.46 27.54
N ARG A 107 15.65 29.80 26.63
CA ARG A 107 15.90 28.36 26.61
C ARG A 107 17.37 28.11 26.88
N VAL A 108 17.67 27.10 27.68
CA VAL A 108 19.03 26.58 27.92
C VAL A 108 19.01 25.13 27.48
N SER A 109 19.73 24.83 26.40
CA SER A 109 19.60 23.54 25.68
C SER A 109 20.93 22.91 25.35
N ILE A 110 20.87 21.62 25.02
CA ILE A 110 22.04 20.81 24.70
C ILE A 110 22.58 21.29 23.34
N TYR A 111 23.88 21.57 23.30
CA TYR A 111 24.58 21.85 22.05
C TYR A 111 25.88 21.04 22.00
N LYS A 112 25.84 19.90 21.30
CA LYS A 112 26.88 18.86 21.38
C LYS A 112 27.11 18.46 22.85
N HIS A 113 28.36 18.52 23.29
CA HIS A 113 28.73 18.31 24.70
C HIS A 113 28.68 19.60 25.54
N GLY A 114 28.30 20.73 24.94
CA GLY A 114 28.13 22.03 25.60
C GLY A 114 26.67 22.45 25.73
N THR A 115 26.47 23.77 25.78
CA THR A 115 25.16 24.41 25.99
C THR A 115 24.94 25.54 25.00
N VAL A 116 23.68 25.78 24.65
CA VAL A 116 23.25 27.03 24.01
C VAL A 116 22.15 27.71 24.85
N VAL A 117 22.27 29.02 25.02
CA VAL A 117 21.27 29.90 25.63
C VAL A 117 20.62 30.72 24.52
N ILE A 118 19.32 30.54 24.37
CA ILE A 118 18.52 31.10 23.28
C ILE A 118 17.51 32.07 23.89
N PRO A 119 17.43 33.33 23.44
CA PRO A 119 16.54 34.37 23.97
C PRO A 119 15.08 34.20 23.52
N GLN A 120 14.61 32.96 23.39
CA GLN A 120 13.27 32.61 22.95
C GLN A 120 12.58 31.82 24.07
N GLY A 121 11.54 32.42 24.64
CA GLY A 121 10.76 31.87 25.75
C GLY A 121 9.76 30.78 25.34
N SER A 122 9.04 30.24 26.31
CA SER A 122 8.05 29.16 26.10
C SER A 122 6.83 29.59 25.26
N ALA A 123 6.54 30.89 25.19
CA ALA A 123 5.47 31.46 24.37
C ALA A 123 5.90 31.81 22.93
N PHE A 124 7.19 31.65 22.59
CA PHE A 124 7.70 32.01 21.26
C PHE A 124 7.03 31.20 20.16
N LYS A 125 6.70 31.86 19.04
CA LYS A 125 5.99 31.27 17.89
C LYS A 125 6.95 31.22 16.70
N PRO A 126 7.56 30.05 16.40
CA PRO A 126 8.67 29.99 15.46
C PRO A 126 8.25 29.78 14.00
N LEU A 127 6.97 29.52 13.72
CA LEU A 127 6.46 29.22 12.39
C LEU A 127 5.56 30.35 11.89
N THR A 128 5.79 30.78 10.66
CA THR A 128 4.86 31.62 9.89
C THR A 128 4.54 30.91 8.58
N VAL A 129 3.25 30.72 8.29
CA VAL A 129 2.79 30.12 7.03
C VAL A 129 2.09 31.18 6.19
N PHE A 130 2.06 30.98 4.87
CA PHE A 130 1.48 31.90 3.89
C PHE A 130 0.61 31.13 2.89
N THR A 131 -0.50 31.73 2.46
CA THR A 131 -1.37 31.10 1.44
C THR A 131 -0.77 31.17 0.04
N GLY A 132 0.02 32.21 -0.24
CA GLY A 132 0.73 32.36 -1.50
C GLY A 132 2.14 31.75 -1.47
N GLN A 133 2.67 31.47 -2.65
CA GLN A 133 4.10 31.17 -2.84
C GLN A 133 4.94 32.43 -2.57
N ASN A 134 6.24 32.27 -2.35
CA ASN A 134 7.19 33.35 -2.08
C ASN A 134 6.80 34.26 -0.91
N PHE A 135 6.14 33.68 0.10
CA PHE A 135 5.69 34.38 1.31
C PHE A 135 4.67 35.50 1.03
N SER A 136 3.86 35.36 -0.01
CA SER A 136 2.82 36.33 -0.38
C SER A 136 1.44 35.98 0.20
N GLU A 137 0.47 36.87 -0.03
CA GLU A 137 -0.93 36.75 0.40
C GLU A 137 -1.08 36.73 1.93
N ASP A 138 -2.07 36.00 2.44
CA ASP A 138 -2.41 35.96 3.86
C ASP A 138 -1.35 35.16 4.62
N SER A 139 -0.97 35.65 5.81
CA SER A 139 0.01 34.99 6.69
C SER A 139 -0.57 34.68 8.06
N LYS A 140 -0.07 33.61 8.69
CA LYS A 140 -0.47 33.17 10.02
C LYS A 140 0.73 32.64 10.81
N SER A 141 0.84 33.03 12.09
CA SER A 141 1.98 32.69 12.94
C SER A 141 1.61 32.33 14.38
N ASP A 142 0.34 32.13 14.69
CA ASP A 142 -0.18 31.87 16.04
C ASP A 142 -0.13 30.39 16.46
N PHE A 143 0.83 29.61 15.93
CA PHE A 143 0.95 28.18 16.21
C PHE A 143 1.73 27.90 17.51
N PRO A 144 1.09 27.38 18.59
CA PRO A 144 1.79 27.00 19.81
C PRO A 144 2.73 25.81 19.63
N LEU A 145 3.80 25.79 20.45
CA LEU A 145 4.71 24.65 20.55
C LEU A 145 3.98 23.43 21.11
N PHE A 146 4.37 22.25 20.64
CA PHE A 146 3.94 20.91 21.09
C PHE A 146 2.47 20.56 20.87
N THR A 147 1.64 21.51 20.45
CA THR A 147 0.21 21.30 20.15
C THR A 147 0.01 20.76 18.73
N ILE A 148 -0.90 19.81 18.58
CA ILE A 148 -1.44 19.38 17.29
C ILE A 148 -2.41 20.45 16.80
N ASN A 149 -2.10 21.08 15.66
CA ASN A 149 -2.97 22.06 15.01
C ASN A 149 -3.66 21.38 13.82
N SER A 150 -4.88 20.88 14.04
CA SER A 150 -5.71 20.15 13.06
C SER A 150 -6.88 20.97 12.49
N SER A 151 -7.08 22.19 13.00
CA SER A 151 -8.14 23.11 12.55
C SER A 151 -7.48 24.40 12.06
N LEU A 152 -7.10 24.44 10.78
CA LEU A 152 -6.36 25.58 10.22
C LEU A 152 -7.27 26.74 9.77
N GLY A 153 -8.59 26.54 9.72
CA GLY A 153 -9.56 27.57 9.34
C GLY A 153 -9.42 27.93 7.86
N THR A 154 -9.34 29.21 7.53
CA THR A 154 -9.16 29.68 6.14
C THR A 154 -7.83 29.27 5.51
N PHE A 155 -6.86 28.81 6.31
CA PHE A 155 -5.57 28.29 5.83
C PHE A 155 -5.60 26.80 5.49
N ASP A 156 -6.68 26.08 5.84
CA ASP A 156 -6.82 24.65 5.53
C ASP A 156 -6.78 24.43 4.02
N ASN A 157 -5.87 23.57 3.54
CA ASN A 157 -5.66 23.33 2.11
C ASN A 157 -5.34 24.60 1.29
N LYS A 158 -4.68 25.60 1.90
CA LYS A 158 -4.30 26.85 1.23
C LYS A 158 -2.84 27.26 1.41
N ILE A 159 -2.09 26.60 2.29
CA ILE A 159 -0.70 26.98 2.58
C ILE A 159 0.19 26.60 1.38
N SER A 160 0.97 27.56 0.90
CA SER A 160 1.88 27.40 -0.27
C SER A 160 3.34 27.77 0.02
N SER A 161 3.61 28.46 1.14
CA SER A 161 4.98 28.74 1.60
C SER A 161 5.05 28.96 3.12
N PHE A 162 6.24 28.83 3.72
CA PHE A 162 6.43 29.06 5.17
C PHE A 162 7.86 29.47 5.56
N LYS A 163 7.97 30.08 6.74
CA LYS A 163 9.23 30.37 7.44
C LYS A 163 9.25 29.69 8.81
N LEU A 164 10.32 28.98 9.14
CA LEU A 164 10.55 28.32 10.42
C LEU A 164 11.87 28.79 11.03
N LYS A 165 11.84 29.30 12.26
CA LYS A 165 13.03 29.82 12.96
C LYS A 165 14.06 28.73 13.29
N LYS A 166 15.36 29.07 13.26
CA LYS A 166 16.47 28.24 13.75
C LYS A 166 16.16 27.69 15.14
N GLY A 167 16.41 26.40 15.38
CA GLY A 167 16.17 25.73 16.66
C GLY A 167 14.81 25.07 16.83
N TYR A 168 14.06 24.92 15.73
CA TYR A 168 12.74 24.28 15.74
C TYR A 168 12.58 23.23 14.66
N MET A 169 11.67 22.29 14.93
CA MET A 169 11.20 21.28 13.99
C MET A 169 9.70 21.47 13.78
N ALA A 170 9.21 21.31 12.54
CA ALA A 170 7.80 21.33 12.22
C ALA A 170 7.41 20.12 11.37
N THR A 171 6.30 19.49 11.71
CA THR A 171 5.66 18.47 10.87
C THR A 171 4.43 19.05 10.22
N LEU A 172 4.34 18.89 8.89
CA LEU A 172 3.19 19.25 8.08
C LEU A 172 2.60 17.98 7.46
N ALA A 173 1.26 17.88 7.39
CA ALA A 173 0.58 16.75 6.75
C ALA A 173 -0.69 17.18 6.00
N THR A 174 -1.11 16.36 5.03
CA THR A 174 -2.25 16.65 4.15
C THR A 174 -3.61 16.29 4.73
N SER A 175 -3.66 15.39 5.72
CA SER A 175 -4.88 15.13 6.48
C SER A 175 -4.84 15.83 7.83
N ASN A 176 -6.00 16.34 8.26
CA ASN A 176 -6.13 17.08 9.52
C ASN A 176 -5.77 16.28 10.78
N ASP A 177 -5.78 14.95 10.72
CA ASP A 177 -5.36 14.07 11.81
C ASP A 177 -3.85 13.76 11.80
N GLY A 178 -3.10 14.24 10.80
CA GLY A 178 -1.66 13.96 10.64
C GLY A 178 -1.36 12.79 9.70
N LEU A 179 -2.38 12.19 9.07
CA LEU A 179 -2.23 11.19 8.01
C LEU A 179 -2.02 11.83 6.62
N GLY A 180 -2.03 11.00 5.58
CA GLY A 180 -1.71 11.38 4.21
C GLY A 180 -0.20 11.61 4.02
N TYR A 181 0.18 12.29 2.95
CA TYR A 181 1.56 12.75 2.80
C TYR A 181 1.93 13.70 3.95
N SER A 182 3.01 13.39 4.65
CA SER A 182 3.52 14.21 5.74
C SER A 182 5.03 14.32 5.68
N ARG A 183 5.58 15.45 6.14
CA ARG A 183 7.03 15.70 6.15
C ARG A 183 7.44 16.44 7.42
N VAL A 184 8.60 16.07 7.93
CA VAL A 184 9.31 16.76 9.00
C VAL A 184 10.29 17.77 8.37
N PHE A 185 10.26 19.01 8.84
CA PHE A 185 11.19 20.09 8.49
C PHE A 185 11.97 20.48 9.74
N ILE A 186 13.31 20.55 9.65
CA ILE A 186 14.20 20.80 10.79
C ILE A 186 15.06 22.04 10.50
N ALA A 187 14.80 23.14 11.20
CA ALA A 187 15.59 24.36 11.13
C ALA A 187 16.82 24.24 12.05
N ASP A 188 17.75 23.37 11.69
CA ASP A 188 18.89 22.98 12.53
C ASP A 188 19.89 24.13 12.77
N SER A 189 20.48 24.67 11.69
CA SER A 189 21.59 25.64 11.75
C SER A 189 21.22 27.05 11.29
N LYS A 190 20.05 27.22 10.67
CA LYS A 190 19.53 28.51 10.18
C LYS A 190 18.01 28.49 10.12
N ASP A 191 17.42 29.67 9.99
CA ASP A 191 16.00 29.80 9.62
C ASP A 191 15.74 29.05 8.31
N LEU A 192 14.66 28.28 8.24
CA LEU A 192 14.17 27.68 7.00
C LEU A 192 13.15 28.61 6.36
N GLU A 193 13.40 28.97 5.11
CA GLU A 193 12.48 29.73 4.28
C GLU A 193 12.10 28.88 3.07
N VAL A 194 10.90 28.29 3.10
CA VAL A 194 10.37 27.45 2.02
C VAL A 194 9.45 28.32 1.19
N ALA A 195 10.01 28.95 0.16
CA ALA A 195 9.30 29.89 -0.72
C ALA A 195 8.26 29.19 -1.60
N VAL A 196 8.48 27.93 -1.97
CA VAL A 196 7.52 27.12 -2.73
C VAL A 196 7.45 25.75 -2.08
N LEU A 197 6.26 25.35 -1.64
CA LEU A 197 6.03 24.01 -1.13
C LEU A 197 6.13 22.97 -2.25
N PRO A 198 6.62 21.76 -1.96
CA PRO A 198 6.52 20.65 -2.91
C PRO A 198 5.06 20.35 -3.25
N ASP A 199 4.77 19.90 -4.47
CA ASP A 199 3.41 19.61 -4.97
C ASP A 199 2.57 18.69 -4.07
N LEU A 200 3.22 17.82 -3.28
CA LEU A 200 2.55 16.92 -2.35
C LEU A 200 2.05 17.61 -1.06
N LEU A 201 2.43 18.87 -0.82
CA LEU A 201 2.01 19.69 0.32
C LEU A 201 1.38 21.02 -0.10
N ASP A 202 1.79 21.59 -1.23
CA ASP A 202 1.28 22.86 -1.75
C ASP A 202 -0.26 22.81 -1.86
N ASN A 203 -0.94 23.77 -1.22
CA ASN A 203 -2.40 23.84 -1.16
C ASN A 203 -3.10 22.59 -0.60
N LYS A 204 -2.40 21.79 0.22
CA LYS A 204 -2.94 20.54 0.79
C LYS A 204 -2.73 20.38 2.29
N ILE A 205 -2.01 21.29 2.95
CA ILE A 205 -1.71 21.16 4.38
C ILE A 205 -2.98 21.36 5.22
N SER A 206 -3.26 20.40 6.10
CA SER A 206 -4.36 20.43 7.08
C SER A 206 -3.90 20.13 8.51
N PHE A 207 -2.63 19.77 8.71
CA PHE A 207 -2.06 19.47 10.02
C PHE A 207 -0.70 20.14 10.20
N ILE A 208 -0.47 20.73 11.37
CA ILE A 208 0.81 21.33 11.79
C ILE A 208 1.14 20.96 13.23
N ARG A 209 2.36 20.47 13.49
CA ARG A 209 2.90 20.32 14.85
C ARG A 209 4.34 20.80 14.94
N ILE A 210 4.66 21.58 15.97
CA ILE A 210 5.96 22.27 16.12
C ILE A 210 6.65 21.83 17.41
N PHE A 211 7.96 21.64 17.35
CA PHE A 211 8.79 21.19 18.46
C PHE A 211 10.06 22.04 18.59
N GLN A 212 10.59 22.12 19.81
CA GLN A 212 11.93 22.63 20.07
C GLN A 212 12.97 21.60 19.66
N TRP A 213 13.96 22.00 18.88
CA TRP A 213 15.03 21.13 18.39
C TRP A 213 16.24 21.10 19.33
N GLU A 214 16.73 19.93 19.70
CA GLU A 214 17.94 19.74 20.54
C GLU A 214 19.13 19.28 19.67
N TRP A 215 20.32 19.84 19.92
CA TRP A 215 21.53 19.55 19.16
C TRP A 215 22.39 18.48 19.85
N VAL A 216 21.84 17.27 19.94
CA VAL A 216 22.52 16.13 20.56
C VAL A 216 23.62 15.54 19.66
N THR A 217 24.60 14.89 20.27
CA THR A 217 25.60 14.07 19.56
C THR A 217 25.07 12.67 19.26
N LYS A 218 25.75 11.90 18.39
CA LYS A 218 25.30 10.55 18.04
C LYS A 218 25.21 9.62 19.26
N LYS A 219 26.12 9.80 20.23
CA LYS A 219 26.29 8.96 21.42
C LYS A 219 25.15 9.12 22.43
N GLY A 220 24.40 8.05 22.66
CA GLY A 220 23.29 7.96 23.59
C GLY A 220 23.38 6.81 24.59
N TRP A 221 22.32 6.62 25.37
CA TRP A 221 22.19 5.56 26.37
C TRP A 221 20.84 4.83 26.26
N ALA A 222 20.88 3.51 26.35
CA ALA A 222 19.69 2.68 26.52
C ALA A 222 19.50 2.42 28.02
N GLY A 223 18.55 3.11 28.66
CA GLY A 223 18.27 2.99 30.10
C GLY A 223 17.77 4.26 30.80
N SER A 224 17.27 4.08 32.03
CA SER A 224 16.67 5.14 32.85
C SER A 224 17.51 5.61 34.05
N ASP A 225 18.59 4.91 34.41
CA ASP A 225 19.37 5.21 35.61
C ASP A 225 20.28 6.44 35.43
N GLN A 226 19.93 7.54 36.12
CA GLN A 226 20.69 8.79 36.11
C GLN A 226 22.10 8.63 36.70
N GLY A 227 22.28 7.73 37.66
CA GLY A 227 23.59 7.39 38.24
C GLY A 227 24.54 6.78 37.21
N GLN A 228 24.03 6.31 36.07
CA GLN A 228 24.82 5.72 34.99
C GLN A 228 24.95 6.65 33.79
N TYR A 229 23.85 7.19 33.26
CA TYR A 229 23.92 7.97 32.01
C TYR A 229 24.55 9.36 32.18
N VAL A 230 24.46 9.99 33.36
CA VAL A 230 25.10 11.30 33.58
C VAL A 230 26.63 11.17 33.60
N PRO A 231 27.23 10.23 34.37
CA PRO A 231 28.68 10.01 34.30
C PRO A 231 29.19 9.56 32.93
N LEU A 232 28.37 8.88 32.14
CA LEU A 232 28.70 8.50 30.75
C LEU A 232 28.61 9.67 29.77
N ASN A 233 28.22 10.86 30.21
CA ASN A 233 28.23 12.11 29.45
C ASN A 233 27.61 11.94 28.04
N VAL A 234 26.46 11.26 28.00
CA VAL A 234 25.64 11.11 26.79
C VAL A 234 24.76 12.33 26.59
N THR A 235 24.27 12.54 25.37
CA THR A 235 23.44 13.70 25.04
C THR A 235 21.97 13.34 24.77
N TRP A 236 21.65 12.05 24.64
CA TRP A 236 20.29 11.57 24.48
C TRP A 236 20.13 10.18 25.10
N ARG A 237 18.90 9.79 25.44
CA ARG A 237 18.57 8.46 25.96
C ARG A 237 17.16 8.00 25.57
N TYR A 238 16.91 6.71 25.69
CA TYR A 238 15.57 6.12 25.77
C TYR A 238 15.57 5.01 26.84
N ASP A 239 14.40 4.53 27.28
CA ASP A 239 14.27 3.54 28.37
C ASP A 239 13.13 2.54 28.17
N TRP A 240 12.86 2.12 26.92
CA TRP A 240 11.79 1.17 26.60
C TRP A 240 10.39 1.62 27.05
N SER A 241 10.21 2.90 27.28
CA SER A 241 8.98 3.49 27.82
C SER A 241 8.68 4.82 27.14
N ALA A 242 7.53 5.38 27.54
CA ALA A 242 7.21 6.78 27.33
C ALA A 242 7.11 7.51 28.67
N GLY A 243 7.57 6.95 29.79
CA GLY A 243 7.45 7.60 31.10
C GLY A 243 8.43 8.75 31.36
N GLY A 244 9.57 8.79 30.66
CA GLY A 244 10.65 9.74 30.91
C GLY A 244 10.42 11.15 30.37
N SER A 245 11.42 12.02 30.53
CA SER A 245 11.41 13.41 30.06
C SER A 245 12.81 13.89 29.69
N THR A 246 12.87 14.85 28.77
CA THR A 246 14.10 15.58 28.42
C THR A 246 14.57 16.39 29.63
N SER A 247 15.86 16.28 29.93
CA SER A 247 16.51 16.98 31.05
C SER A 247 17.64 17.88 30.55
N THR A 248 18.30 18.58 31.47
CA THR A 248 19.50 19.36 31.17
C THR A 248 20.69 18.48 30.76
N ALA A 249 20.64 17.18 31.03
CA ALA A 249 21.70 16.24 30.66
C ALA A 249 21.46 15.57 29.31
N VAL A 250 20.20 15.25 28.96
CA VAL A 250 19.87 14.40 27.80
C VAL A 250 18.54 14.79 27.16
N GLU A 251 18.46 14.69 25.83
CA GLU A 251 17.17 14.55 25.13
C GLU A 251 16.59 13.16 25.44
N TYR A 252 15.30 13.11 25.79
CA TYR A 252 14.57 11.85 25.96
C TYR A 252 13.85 11.47 24.67
N VAL A 253 13.95 10.21 24.26
CA VAL A 253 13.23 9.65 23.12
C VAL A 253 12.23 8.61 23.61
N PRO A 254 10.91 8.84 23.51
CA PRO A 254 9.91 7.82 23.83
C PRO A 254 9.91 6.69 22.80
N ILE A 255 9.43 5.53 23.21
CA ILE A 255 9.22 4.36 22.36
C ILE A 255 7.84 3.77 22.60
N LYS A 256 7.19 3.33 21.51
CA LYS A 256 6.00 2.47 21.60
C LYS A 256 6.45 1.02 21.72
N GLN A 257 6.79 0.60 22.94
CA GLN A 257 7.46 -0.69 23.19
C GLN A 257 6.70 -1.91 22.64
N LYS A 258 5.37 -1.96 22.84
CA LYS A 258 4.45 -3.03 22.42
C LYS A 258 3.23 -2.44 21.71
N ALA A 259 2.38 -3.29 21.12
CA ALA A 259 1.15 -2.86 20.43
C ALA A 259 0.23 -2.01 21.32
N ASP A 260 0.10 -2.38 22.60
CA ASP A 260 -0.84 -1.83 23.59
C ASP A 260 -0.18 -0.87 24.60
N TRP A 261 1.14 -0.92 24.79
CA TRP A 261 1.87 -0.07 25.75
C TRP A 261 3.18 0.51 25.18
N PRO A 262 3.62 1.72 25.59
CA PRO A 262 2.88 2.78 26.28
C PRO A 262 1.66 3.28 25.49
N GLY A 263 0.79 4.05 26.13
CA GLY A 263 -0.45 4.56 25.52
C GLY A 263 -0.22 5.77 24.62
N TRP A 264 -1.03 5.92 23.57
CA TRP A 264 -0.92 7.06 22.63
C TRP A 264 -1.15 8.42 23.29
N GLY A 265 -2.01 8.51 24.32
CA GLY A 265 -2.21 9.75 25.07
C GLY A 265 -0.93 10.21 25.79
N GLU A 266 -0.17 9.28 26.36
CA GLU A 266 1.12 9.58 27.01
C GLU A 266 2.16 10.03 25.98
N ILE A 267 2.28 9.33 24.85
CA ILE A 267 3.20 9.67 23.76
C ILE A 267 2.85 11.03 23.16
N ASN A 268 1.59 11.24 22.78
CA ASN A 268 1.15 12.49 22.15
C ASN A 268 1.19 13.67 23.12
N GLY A 269 1.06 13.43 24.42
CA GLY A 269 1.20 14.44 25.47
C GLY A 269 2.65 14.87 25.75
N LYS A 270 3.66 14.20 25.19
CA LYS A 270 5.06 14.59 25.43
C LYS A 270 5.40 15.95 24.84
N GLN A 271 6.08 16.74 25.66
CA GLN A 271 6.72 17.99 25.29
C GLN A 271 8.23 17.82 25.32
N TYR A 272 8.96 18.66 24.58
CA TYR A 272 10.43 18.67 24.54
C TYR A 272 11.05 17.35 24.04
N VAL A 273 10.31 16.57 23.26
CA VAL A 273 10.80 15.39 22.54
C VAL A 273 10.54 15.61 21.05
N THR A 274 11.45 15.16 20.18
CA THR A 274 11.33 15.34 18.73
C THR A 274 11.21 14.04 17.95
N HIS A 275 11.46 12.89 18.59
CA HIS A 275 11.45 11.57 17.95
C HIS A 275 10.50 10.60 18.66
N LEU A 276 10.13 9.55 17.94
CA LEU A 276 9.41 8.40 18.47
C LEU A 276 9.97 7.13 17.85
N LEU A 277 10.41 6.20 18.70
CA LEU A 277 10.85 4.87 18.27
C LEU A 277 9.67 3.92 18.08
N GLY A 278 9.76 3.09 17.04
CA GLY A 278 8.85 2.00 16.75
C GLY A 278 8.95 0.83 17.74
N PHE A 279 8.19 -0.24 17.48
CA PHE A 279 8.13 -1.41 18.36
C PHE A 279 9.49 -2.08 18.58
N ASN A 280 9.69 -2.60 19.80
CA ASN A 280 10.91 -3.29 20.19
C ASN A 280 10.85 -4.77 19.85
N GLU A 281 11.74 -5.21 18.98
CA GLU A 281 11.94 -6.61 18.57
C GLU A 281 10.64 -7.34 18.19
N PRO A 282 9.85 -6.80 17.23
CA PRO A 282 8.56 -7.38 16.86
C PRO A 282 8.66 -8.79 16.28
N ASN A 283 9.82 -9.18 15.76
CA ASN A 283 10.10 -10.52 15.25
C ASN A 283 10.21 -11.59 16.36
N ARG A 284 10.27 -11.20 17.64
CA ARG A 284 10.55 -12.11 18.75
C ARG A 284 9.31 -12.41 19.63
N PRO A 285 9.03 -13.69 19.93
CA PRO A 285 7.89 -14.08 20.78
C PRO A 285 7.94 -13.54 22.22
N ASP A 286 9.15 -13.35 22.76
CA ASP A 286 9.41 -12.87 24.12
C ASP A 286 9.40 -11.33 24.24
N GLN A 287 9.22 -10.61 23.12
CA GLN A 287 9.33 -9.15 23.04
C GLN A 287 7.97 -8.51 22.66
N SER A 288 7.90 -7.67 21.63
CA SER A 288 6.60 -7.13 21.21
C SER A 288 5.77 -8.12 20.41
N ASN A 289 6.38 -9.15 19.80
CA ASN A 289 5.74 -10.29 19.12
C ASN A 289 4.60 -9.89 18.15
N MET A 290 4.97 -9.32 17.00
CA MET A 290 4.03 -8.77 16.04
C MET A 290 4.36 -9.21 14.62
N THR A 291 3.31 -9.47 13.84
CA THR A 291 3.43 -9.58 12.38
C THR A 291 3.58 -8.18 11.77
N VAL A 292 4.14 -8.11 10.56
CA VAL A 292 4.23 -6.86 9.77
C VAL A 292 2.84 -6.24 9.58
N SER A 293 1.82 -7.05 9.29
CA SER A 293 0.44 -6.56 9.11
C SER A 293 -0.13 -5.90 10.37
N GLN A 294 0.16 -6.42 11.57
CA GLN A 294 -0.27 -5.80 12.82
C GLN A 294 0.44 -4.46 13.06
N ALA A 295 1.76 -4.40 12.80
CA ALA A 295 2.51 -3.16 12.94
C ALA A 295 2.01 -2.07 11.97
N LEU A 296 1.72 -2.44 10.71
CA LEU A 296 1.17 -1.54 9.70
C LEU A 296 -0.23 -1.02 10.05
N ALA A 297 -1.07 -1.83 10.69
CA ALA A 297 -2.40 -1.39 11.13
C ALA A 297 -2.34 -0.31 12.21
N ILE A 298 -1.27 -0.29 13.02
CA ILE A 298 -1.07 0.67 14.11
C ILE A 298 -0.24 1.88 13.66
N TRP A 299 0.58 1.74 12.61
CA TRP A 299 1.47 2.81 12.12
C TRP A 299 0.80 4.18 11.89
N PRO A 300 -0.47 4.28 11.44
CA PRO A 300 -1.17 5.56 11.38
C PRO A 300 -1.10 6.38 12.68
N GLU A 301 -1.18 5.76 13.85
CA GLU A 301 -1.10 6.46 15.14
C GLU A 301 0.28 7.11 15.40
N TYR A 302 1.35 6.52 14.87
CA TYR A 302 2.68 7.14 14.89
C TYR A 302 2.69 8.42 14.04
N MET A 303 2.10 8.39 12.84
CA MET A 303 2.04 9.56 11.95
C MET A 303 1.23 10.71 12.57
N LYS A 304 0.09 10.40 13.20
CA LYS A 304 -0.74 11.38 13.93
C LYS A 304 0.01 12.11 15.04
N SER A 305 1.06 11.49 15.62
CA SER A 305 1.89 12.15 16.62
C SER A 305 2.64 13.36 16.07
N GLY A 306 2.92 13.41 14.76
CA GLY A 306 3.76 14.44 14.18
C GLY A 306 5.23 14.43 14.66
N LEU A 307 5.65 13.45 15.46
CA LEU A 307 7.06 13.25 15.84
C LEU A 307 7.85 12.68 14.65
N ARG A 308 9.18 12.78 14.70
CA ARG A 308 10.07 12.12 13.73
C ARG A 308 10.15 10.62 14.03
N LEU A 309 9.80 9.77 13.07
CA LEU A 309 9.46 8.37 13.31
C LEU A 309 10.59 7.40 12.96
N GLY A 310 11.01 6.60 13.93
CA GLY A 310 11.91 5.47 13.73
C GLY A 310 11.15 4.19 13.47
N SER A 311 11.61 3.37 12.52
CA SER A 311 11.05 2.03 12.29
C SER A 311 10.99 1.21 13.60
N PRO A 312 10.15 0.16 13.65
CA PRO A 312 10.37 -0.91 14.60
C PRO A 312 11.79 -1.47 14.45
N SER A 313 12.36 -1.97 15.55
CA SER A 313 13.73 -2.49 15.58
C SER A 313 13.71 -3.98 15.85
N PRO A 314 13.87 -4.85 14.83
CA PRO A 314 14.07 -6.28 15.06
C PRO A 314 15.35 -6.53 15.85
N SER A 315 15.43 -7.72 16.46
CA SER A 315 16.60 -8.13 17.26
C SER A 315 17.92 -8.20 16.49
N ASP A 316 17.85 -8.30 15.16
CA ASP A 316 18.99 -8.16 14.25
C ASP A 316 18.46 -7.76 12.84
N PRO A 317 19.13 -6.87 12.09
CA PRO A 317 18.67 -6.42 10.78
C PRO A 317 18.97 -7.39 9.62
N PHE A 318 19.50 -8.59 9.90
CA PHE A 318 19.85 -9.60 8.90
C PHE A 318 19.06 -10.91 9.07
N GLY A 319 19.12 -11.76 8.04
CA GLY A 319 18.46 -13.06 8.02
C GLY A 319 16.93 -12.98 8.16
N SER A 320 16.33 -13.97 8.80
CA SER A 320 14.88 -14.01 9.06
C SER A 320 14.41 -12.86 9.96
N ASN A 321 15.28 -12.32 10.83
CA ASN A 321 14.97 -11.18 11.68
C ASN A 321 14.88 -9.90 10.84
N GLY A 322 15.85 -9.68 9.95
CA GLY A 322 15.89 -8.54 9.03
C GLY A 322 14.76 -8.54 8.00
N ALA A 323 14.33 -9.72 7.53
CA ALA A 323 13.24 -9.84 6.56
C ALA A 323 11.97 -9.12 7.03
N TRP A 324 11.65 -9.19 8.32
CA TRP A 324 10.52 -8.49 8.93
C TRP A 324 10.61 -6.96 8.73
N LEU A 325 11.78 -6.37 8.99
CA LEU A 325 11.99 -4.91 8.87
C LEU A 325 11.84 -4.44 7.43
N TYR A 326 12.45 -5.14 6.48
CA TYR A 326 12.39 -4.71 5.08
C TYR A 326 10.99 -4.91 4.49
N GLU A 327 10.28 -5.99 4.85
CA GLU A 327 8.87 -6.16 4.47
C GLU A 327 7.99 -5.03 5.04
N PHE A 328 8.24 -4.62 6.29
CA PHE A 328 7.56 -3.49 6.91
C PHE A 328 7.85 -2.17 6.17
N LEU A 329 9.12 -1.86 5.90
CA LEU A 329 9.51 -0.62 5.19
C LEU A 329 8.97 -0.57 3.76
N ASP A 330 9.08 -1.66 3.00
CA ASP A 330 8.52 -1.78 1.65
C ASP A 330 6.99 -1.62 1.69
N SER A 331 6.34 -2.18 2.71
CA SER A 331 4.90 -2.04 2.92
C SER A 331 4.47 -0.62 3.31
N CYS A 332 5.28 0.10 4.09
CA CYS A 332 5.08 1.52 4.38
C CYS A 332 5.22 2.35 3.10
N LYS A 333 6.26 2.11 2.29
CA LYS A 333 6.44 2.78 1.00
C LYS A 333 5.27 2.54 0.05
N ALA A 334 4.77 1.30 -0.04
CA ALA A 334 3.60 0.95 -0.86
C ALA A 334 2.30 1.61 -0.34
N ARG A 335 2.26 2.02 0.93
CA ARG A 335 1.13 2.70 1.57
C ARG A 335 1.28 4.22 1.67
N ASN A 336 2.44 4.77 1.28
CA ASN A 336 2.83 6.17 1.51
C ASN A 336 2.87 6.54 3.00
N TYR A 337 3.21 5.58 3.86
CA TYR A 337 3.42 5.82 5.27
C TYR A 337 4.83 6.38 5.53
N ARG A 338 4.92 7.43 6.34
CA ARG A 338 6.19 8.07 6.68
C ARG A 338 7.01 7.21 7.64
N VAL A 339 8.30 7.07 7.34
CA VAL A 339 9.34 6.56 8.24
C VAL A 339 10.57 7.45 8.01
N ASP A 340 11.09 8.07 9.07
CA ASP A 340 12.10 9.13 8.98
C ASP A 340 13.52 8.64 9.27
N TYR A 341 13.66 7.47 9.91
CA TYR A 341 14.92 6.77 10.13
C TYR A 341 14.68 5.27 10.40
N VAL A 342 15.70 4.45 10.17
CA VAL A 342 15.65 3.01 10.46
C VAL A 342 16.30 2.73 11.81
N ALA A 343 15.57 2.09 12.73
CA ALA A 343 16.10 1.63 14.01
C ALA A 343 16.52 0.16 13.91
N ILE A 344 17.69 -0.18 14.45
CA ILE A 344 18.23 -1.54 14.47
C ILE A 344 18.87 -1.87 15.82
N HIS A 345 18.91 -3.17 16.16
CA HIS A 345 19.77 -3.72 17.21
C HIS A 345 21.01 -4.39 16.59
N ALA A 346 22.15 -4.24 17.27
CA ALA A 346 23.44 -4.70 16.77
C ALA A 346 24.30 -5.30 17.91
N TYR A 347 24.04 -6.57 18.25
CA TYR A 347 24.88 -7.34 19.17
C TYR A 347 25.94 -8.12 18.39
N TRP A 348 26.83 -7.40 17.70
CA TRP A 348 27.75 -8.00 16.73
C TRP A 348 29.16 -8.16 17.27
N ALA A 349 29.60 -9.41 17.38
CA ALA A 349 31.00 -9.74 17.63
C ALA A 349 31.78 -9.81 16.31
N LYS A 350 32.01 -8.63 15.71
CA LYS A 350 32.58 -8.46 14.36
C LYS A 350 33.71 -7.43 14.37
N SER A 351 34.60 -7.51 13.38
CA SER A 351 35.63 -6.49 13.18
C SER A 351 35.02 -5.11 12.81
N PRO A 352 35.71 -3.99 13.07
CA PRO A 352 35.23 -2.65 12.70
C PRO A 352 34.90 -2.50 11.22
N GLN A 353 35.66 -3.14 10.33
CA GLN A 353 35.38 -3.11 8.89
C GLN A 353 34.07 -3.81 8.56
N GLN A 354 33.77 -4.95 9.21
CA GLN A 354 32.50 -5.64 9.04
C GLN A 354 31.33 -4.81 9.59
N TRP A 355 31.50 -4.17 10.75
CA TRP A 355 30.52 -3.19 11.27
C TRP A 355 30.18 -2.11 10.24
N TYR A 356 31.20 -1.49 9.64
CA TYR A 356 30.98 -0.47 8.61
C TYR A 356 30.23 -1.04 7.39
N ASN A 357 30.67 -2.20 6.88
CA ASN A 357 30.07 -2.84 5.71
C ASN A 357 28.60 -3.19 5.94
N ASP A 358 28.28 -3.73 7.12
CA ASP A 358 26.93 -4.12 7.51
C ASP A 358 26.01 -2.91 7.65
N LEU A 359 26.45 -1.86 8.34
CA LEU A 359 25.69 -0.61 8.44
C LEU A 359 25.52 0.06 7.06
N LYS A 360 26.57 0.03 6.23
CA LYS A 360 26.49 0.56 4.86
C LYS A 360 25.49 -0.22 4.01
N TRP A 361 25.41 -1.54 4.18
CA TRP A 361 24.43 -2.36 3.50
C TRP A 361 23.00 -2.00 3.93
N VAL A 362 22.73 -1.87 5.23
CA VAL A 362 21.42 -1.45 5.74
C VAL A 362 21.03 -0.09 5.14
N TYR A 363 21.94 0.89 5.17
CA TYR A 363 21.70 2.21 4.60
C TYR A 363 21.42 2.15 3.09
N ASN A 364 22.20 1.39 2.32
CA ASN A 364 21.99 1.25 0.89
C ASN A 364 20.66 0.56 0.57
N LYS A 365 20.21 -0.37 1.43
CA LYS A 365 18.94 -1.10 1.27
C LYS A 365 17.72 -0.21 1.56
N THR A 366 17.81 0.67 2.55
CA THR A 366 16.65 1.47 3.02
C THR A 366 16.66 2.91 2.49
N GLY A 367 17.83 3.48 2.25
CA GLY A 367 18.02 4.91 1.96
C GLY A 367 17.78 5.83 3.17
N LEU A 368 17.55 5.27 4.37
CA LEU A 368 17.19 6.02 5.58
C LEU A 368 18.38 6.16 6.54
N PRO A 369 18.51 7.28 7.29
CA PRO A 369 19.47 7.39 8.38
C PRO A 369 19.31 6.25 9.39
N ILE A 370 20.43 5.74 9.93
CA ILE A 370 20.44 4.60 10.85
C ILE A 370 20.50 5.09 12.29
N TRP A 371 19.61 4.55 13.12
CA TRP A 371 19.70 4.60 14.57
C TRP A 371 19.98 3.20 15.11
N ILE A 372 21.05 3.07 15.88
CA ILE A 372 21.41 1.81 16.53
C ILE A 372 20.94 1.90 17.98
N THR A 373 19.71 1.48 18.24
CA THR A 373 19.04 1.70 19.53
C THR A 373 19.56 0.77 20.62
N GLU A 374 20.05 -0.41 20.25
CA GLU A 374 20.79 -1.28 21.16
C GLU A 374 22.01 -1.85 20.45
N TRP A 375 23.16 -1.76 21.10
CA TRP A 375 24.36 -2.44 20.61
C TRP A 375 25.37 -2.72 21.72
N ASN A 376 26.21 -3.72 21.48
CA ASN A 376 27.44 -3.98 22.21
C ASN A 376 28.35 -4.88 21.33
N ASN A 377 29.61 -5.11 21.74
CA ASN A 377 30.49 -6.08 21.09
C ASN A 377 30.04 -7.52 21.42
N GLY A 378 29.01 -7.97 20.71
CA GLY A 378 28.34 -9.24 21.00
C GLY A 378 27.45 -9.17 22.25
N ALA A 379 27.06 -10.34 22.72
CA ALA A 379 26.19 -10.55 23.86
C ALA A 379 26.50 -11.90 24.56
N ASN A 380 25.75 -12.25 25.61
CA ASN A 380 25.90 -13.55 26.28
C ASN A 380 25.57 -14.75 25.38
N TRP A 381 24.85 -14.56 24.28
CA TRP A 381 24.55 -15.59 23.27
C TRP A 381 25.51 -15.59 22.06
N THR A 382 26.58 -14.79 22.06
CA THR A 382 27.57 -14.77 20.98
C THR A 382 28.84 -15.54 21.35
N ASN A 383 29.58 -15.97 20.31
CA ASN A 383 30.63 -17.00 20.40
C ASN A 383 32.07 -16.48 20.30
N GLU A 384 32.29 -15.17 20.39
CA GLU A 384 33.62 -14.60 20.41
C GLU A 384 34.41 -14.98 21.66
N THR A 385 35.73 -15.06 21.51
CA THR A 385 36.66 -15.42 22.57
C THR A 385 36.87 -14.25 23.52
N TRP A 386 36.85 -14.53 24.82
CA TRP A 386 37.18 -13.59 25.90
C TRP A 386 38.40 -14.09 26.68
N PRO A 387 39.23 -13.19 27.24
CA PRO A 387 40.37 -13.56 28.07
C PRO A 387 40.05 -14.51 29.23
N THR A 388 38.85 -14.38 29.82
CA THR A 388 38.33 -15.35 30.79
C THR A 388 37.05 -16.01 30.29
N ALA A 389 36.89 -17.30 30.59
CA ALA A 389 35.75 -18.10 30.13
C ALA A 389 34.42 -17.71 30.80
N ASP A 390 34.46 -17.24 32.05
CA ASP A 390 33.30 -16.83 32.84
C ASP A 390 32.75 -15.45 32.44
N ARG A 391 33.50 -14.68 31.63
CA ARG A 391 33.12 -13.34 31.14
C ARG A 391 32.69 -12.38 32.26
N SER A 392 33.28 -12.54 33.46
CA SER A 392 33.15 -11.62 34.59
C SER A 392 33.97 -10.34 34.34
N LEU A 393 33.74 -9.29 35.14
CA LEU A 393 34.60 -8.11 35.09
C LEU A 393 35.97 -8.44 35.70
N SER A 394 36.95 -8.66 34.83
CA SER A 394 38.38 -8.77 35.16
C SER A 394 39.18 -7.70 34.42
N GLU A 395 40.40 -7.41 34.85
CA GLU A 395 41.26 -6.44 34.17
C GLU A 395 41.46 -6.77 32.68
N ALA A 396 41.69 -8.05 32.37
CA ALA A 396 41.87 -8.52 31.00
C ALA A 396 40.60 -8.37 30.14
N ASN A 397 39.43 -8.72 30.68
CA ASN A 397 38.16 -8.54 29.98
C ASN A 397 37.83 -7.04 29.80
N ALA A 398 38.06 -6.22 30.82
CA ALA A 398 37.86 -4.77 30.74
C ALA A 398 38.76 -4.12 29.68
N ALA A 399 40.02 -4.55 29.58
CA ALA A 399 40.95 -4.09 28.54
C ALA A 399 40.50 -4.50 27.14
N LYS A 400 40.02 -5.74 26.97
CA LYS A 400 39.43 -6.20 25.70
C LYS A 400 38.21 -5.34 25.32
N GLN A 401 37.25 -5.20 26.22
CA GLN A 401 36.04 -4.42 25.97
C GLN A 401 36.37 -2.97 25.62
N LEU A 402 37.31 -2.35 26.34
CA LEU A 402 37.77 -0.99 26.02
C LEU A 402 38.30 -0.89 24.58
N ASN A 403 39.12 -1.85 24.15
CA ASN A 403 39.69 -1.85 22.79
C ASN A 403 38.61 -2.03 21.72
N ASP A 404 37.66 -2.93 21.95
CA ASP A 404 36.58 -3.20 21.00
C ASP A 404 35.63 -1.99 20.90
N ILE A 405 35.25 -1.40 22.04
CA ILE A 405 34.42 -0.19 22.07
C ILE A 405 35.11 0.98 21.37
N LYS A 406 36.41 1.19 21.59
CA LYS A 406 37.20 2.20 20.86
C LYS A 406 37.09 2.05 19.35
N ALA A 407 37.28 0.83 18.87
CA ALA A 407 37.32 0.54 17.44
C ALA A 407 35.92 0.65 16.79
N ILE A 408 34.87 0.17 17.47
CA ILE A 408 33.48 0.26 17.00
C ILE A 408 33.02 1.72 17.00
N LEU A 409 33.28 2.49 18.07
CA LEU A 409 32.90 3.91 18.14
C LEU A 409 33.50 4.74 17.01
N ASN A 410 34.75 4.46 16.61
CA ASN A 410 35.36 5.13 15.46
C ASN A 410 34.52 4.91 14.19
N VAL A 411 33.96 3.72 13.98
CA VAL A 411 33.05 3.44 12.86
C VAL A 411 31.75 4.23 13.02
N LEU A 412 31.10 4.16 14.18
CA LEU A 412 29.80 4.80 14.39
C LEU A 412 29.86 6.33 14.27
N ASP A 413 30.94 6.94 14.74
CA ASP A 413 31.14 8.39 14.66
C ASP A 413 31.47 8.85 13.23
N THR A 414 32.29 8.09 12.49
CA THR A 414 32.72 8.48 11.12
C THR A 414 31.71 8.08 10.03
N ALA A 415 30.87 7.07 10.26
CA ALA A 415 29.80 6.68 9.34
C ALA A 415 28.70 7.74 9.32
N SER A 416 28.72 8.62 8.32
CA SER A 416 27.83 9.77 8.19
C SER A 416 26.34 9.43 8.02
N PHE A 417 26.02 8.20 7.60
CA PHE A 417 24.66 7.67 7.52
C PHE A 417 24.14 7.06 8.84
N VAL A 418 25.00 6.93 9.86
CA VAL A 418 24.58 6.64 11.24
C VAL A 418 24.31 7.97 11.92
N GLU A 419 23.07 8.17 12.33
CA GLU A 419 22.62 9.41 12.97
C GLU A 419 22.72 9.33 14.50
N ARG A 420 22.34 8.19 15.09
CA ARG A 420 22.41 7.99 16.54
C ARG A 420 22.76 6.54 16.89
N TYR A 421 23.38 6.34 18.06
CA TYR A 421 23.59 5.03 18.64
C TYR A 421 23.51 5.07 20.18
N SER A 422 22.94 4.04 20.79
CA SER A 422 22.82 3.90 22.24
C SER A 422 23.32 2.54 22.69
N ILE A 423 24.38 2.55 23.50
CA ILE A 423 24.99 1.32 23.99
C ILE A 423 24.07 0.64 25.00
N TYR A 424 23.96 -0.70 24.90
CA TYR A 424 23.19 -1.52 25.81
C TYR A 424 24.11 -2.18 26.85
N ASN A 425 23.81 -1.98 28.13
CA ASN A 425 24.70 -2.33 29.24
C ASN A 425 24.52 -3.77 29.75
N TRP A 426 23.28 -4.26 29.82
CA TRP A 426 22.90 -5.44 30.60
C TRP A 426 22.99 -6.77 29.85
N VAL A 427 24.16 -7.07 29.27
CA VAL A 427 24.42 -8.38 28.63
C VAL A 427 25.33 -9.28 29.48
N GLN A 428 26.44 -8.75 29.98
CA GLN A 428 27.45 -9.45 30.76
C GLN A 428 28.41 -8.41 31.36
N ASP A 429 28.90 -8.62 32.59
CA ASP A 429 29.78 -7.66 33.30
C ASP A 429 31.05 -7.32 32.50
N ALA A 430 31.64 -8.28 31.78
CA ALA A 430 32.77 -8.05 30.88
C ALA A 430 32.50 -7.01 29.77
N ARG A 431 31.23 -6.75 29.43
CA ARG A 431 30.80 -5.79 28.40
C ARG A 431 30.18 -4.51 28.97
N ALA A 432 30.00 -4.42 30.28
CA ALA A 432 29.32 -3.32 30.92
C ALA A 432 30.10 -2.01 30.76
N MET A 433 29.37 -0.93 30.57
CA MET A 433 29.87 0.45 30.66
C MET A 433 29.79 0.95 32.10
N ALA A 434 28.81 0.47 32.85
CA ALA A 434 28.62 0.74 34.27
C ALA A 434 28.12 -0.51 35.02
N ILE A 435 28.61 -0.70 36.25
CA ILE A 435 28.11 -1.71 37.20
C ILE A 435 27.73 -0.98 38.49
N GLY A 436 26.43 -0.94 38.79
CA GLY A 436 25.91 0.01 39.77
C GLY A 436 26.25 1.45 39.36
N ASN A 437 26.86 2.20 40.27
CA ASN A 437 27.34 3.58 40.03
C ASN A 437 28.84 3.64 39.63
N ASN A 438 29.50 2.50 39.44
CA ASN A 438 30.90 2.46 39.04
C ASN A 438 31.02 2.36 37.52
N ILE A 439 31.78 3.27 36.92
CA ILE A 439 32.04 3.30 35.48
C ILE A 439 33.26 2.45 35.16
N THR A 440 33.12 1.51 34.22
CA THR A 440 34.21 0.63 33.78
C THR A 440 35.22 1.38 32.91
N PRO A 441 36.41 0.84 32.62
CA PRO A 441 37.36 1.48 31.69
C PRO A 441 36.76 1.81 30.32
N ALA A 442 35.92 0.91 29.77
CA ALA A 442 35.17 1.18 28.54
C ALA A 442 34.17 2.33 28.73
N GLY A 443 33.46 2.35 29.86
CA GLY A 443 32.61 3.46 30.31
C GLY A 443 33.31 4.81 30.34
N GLN A 444 34.52 4.88 30.89
CA GLN A 444 35.32 6.10 30.97
C GLN A 444 35.71 6.60 29.57
N TYR A 445 36.06 5.69 28.66
CA TYR A 445 36.32 6.05 27.27
C TYR A 445 35.06 6.54 26.57
N TYR A 446 33.92 5.86 26.75
CA TYR A 446 32.64 6.30 26.21
C TYR A 446 32.27 7.69 26.71
N ALA A 447 32.47 7.98 28.00
CA ALA A 447 32.23 9.30 28.60
C ALA A 447 33.09 10.41 28.00
N SER A 448 34.39 10.16 27.85
CA SER A 448 35.36 11.12 27.32
C SER A 448 35.29 11.29 25.79
N SER A 449 34.75 10.31 25.06
CA SER A 449 34.57 10.40 23.62
C SER A 449 33.61 11.54 23.23
N LYS A 450 34.12 12.49 22.44
CA LYS A 450 33.37 13.63 21.90
C LYS A 450 32.78 13.28 20.54
N SER A 451 31.73 12.45 20.55
CA SER A 451 30.95 12.12 19.35
C SER A 451 30.47 13.39 18.62
N VAL A 452 30.34 13.29 17.30
CA VAL A 452 29.89 14.39 16.42
C VAL A 452 28.37 14.63 16.55
N MET A 453 27.88 15.72 15.96
CA MET A 453 26.44 16.02 15.92
C MET A 453 25.65 14.84 15.33
N ALA A 454 24.50 14.53 15.93
CA ALA A 454 23.65 13.43 15.48
C ALA A 454 23.05 13.70 14.10
N TYR A 455 22.24 14.75 14.01
CA TYR A 455 21.57 15.12 12.78
C TYR A 455 22.55 15.72 11.78
N ASN A 456 22.42 15.28 10.53
CA ASN A 456 23.17 15.81 9.40
C ASN A 456 22.18 16.14 8.27
N PRO A 457 22.00 17.42 7.90
CA PRO A 457 21.01 17.82 6.90
C PRO A 457 21.27 17.19 5.52
N LYS A 458 22.50 16.72 5.24
CA LYS A 458 22.79 15.96 4.00
C LYS A 458 22.01 14.64 3.91
N TYR A 459 21.57 14.10 5.03
CA TYR A 459 20.80 12.87 5.15
C TYR A 459 19.35 13.14 5.60
N GLU A 460 18.86 14.37 5.42
CA GLU A 460 17.45 14.64 5.66
C GLU A 460 16.57 13.72 4.80
N VAL A 461 15.45 13.27 5.36
CA VAL A 461 14.52 12.40 4.66
C VAL A 461 13.40 13.25 4.09
N ILE A 462 13.26 13.18 2.76
CA ILE A 462 12.09 13.68 2.05
C ILE A 462 11.25 12.45 1.70
N PRO A 463 10.10 12.22 2.37
CA PRO A 463 9.26 11.07 2.09
C PRO A 463 8.87 11.02 0.61
N GLY A 464 8.93 9.83 0.01
CA GLY A 464 8.45 9.62 -1.36
C GLY A 464 6.93 9.45 -1.40
N PHE A 465 6.37 9.47 -2.62
CA PHE A 465 4.99 9.12 -2.88
C PHE A 465 4.90 8.11 -4.02
N THR A 466 4.22 6.99 -3.77
CA THR A 466 3.97 5.95 -4.76
C THR A 466 2.53 6.06 -5.24
N TYR A 467 2.35 6.47 -6.49
CA TYR A 467 1.05 6.47 -7.15
C TYR A 467 0.62 5.04 -7.47
N ARG A 468 -0.65 4.73 -7.23
CA ARG A 468 -1.27 3.42 -7.51
C ARG A 468 -2.36 3.53 -8.58
N ASN A 469 -2.71 2.44 -9.25
CA ASN A 469 -3.73 2.48 -10.28
C ASN A 469 -5.14 2.62 -9.70
N PRO A 470 -6.04 3.38 -10.34
CA PRO A 470 -7.43 3.44 -9.95
C PRO A 470 -8.17 2.14 -10.33
N SER A 471 -9.30 1.92 -9.69
CA SER A 471 -10.29 0.92 -10.09
C SER A 471 -11.62 1.59 -10.44
N LEU A 472 -12.40 0.95 -11.31
CA LEU A 472 -13.68 1.46 -11.78
C LEU A 472 -14.80 0.53 -11.36
N GLY A 473 -15.73 1.06 -10.57
CA GLY A 473 -17.00 0.41 -10.23
C GLY A 473 -18.11 0.86 -11.17
N ILE A 474 -19.08 -0.02 -11.42
CA ILE A 474 -20.31 0.29 -12.18
C ILE A 474 -21.54 -0.08 -11.36
N SER A 475 -22.51 0.83 -11.30
CA SER A 475 -23.87 0.56 -10.83
C SER A 475 -24.87 0.96 -11.90
N PHE A 476 -26.09 0.45 -11.77
CA PHE A 476 -27.11 0.55 -12.82
C PHE A 476 -28.40 1.13 -12.26
N GLY A 477 -28.87 2.22 -12.85
CA GLY A 477 -30.22 2.73 -12.67
C GLY A 477 -31.20 2.13 -13.69
N VAL A 478 -32.37 2.77 -13.83
CA VAL A 478 -33.41 2.34 -14.78
C VAL A 478 -32.96 2.60 -16.23
N ASN A 479 -32.47 3.81 -16.51
CA ASN A 479 -32.08 4.28 -17.85
C ASN A 479 -30.62 4.73 -17.95
N ASN A 480 -29.82 4.54 -16.88
CA ASN A 480 -28.45 5.02 -16.80
C ASN A 480 -27.53 4.01 -16.10
N VAL A 481 -26.23 4.22 -16.28
CA VAL A 481 -25.17 3.60 -15.51
C VAL A 481 -24.38 4.68 -14.78
N THR A 482 -23.98 4.38 -13.55
CA THR A 482 -23.10 5.25 -12.76
C THR A 482 -21.75 4.57 -12.61
N LEU A 483 -20.69 5.28 -12.98
CA LEU A 483 -19.31 4.82 -12.96
C LEU A 483 -18.60 5.55 -11.82
N ASN A 484 -18.12 4.81 -10.83
CA ASN A 484 -17.45 5.37 -9.66
C ASN A 484 -15.96 5.04 -9.70
N ILE A 485 -15.12 6.08 -9.69
CA ILE A 485 -13.68 5.91 -9.55
C ILE A 485 -13.40 5.55 -8.09
N ASN A 486 -12.60 4.52 -7.88
CA ASN A 486 -11.95 4.27 -6.61
C ASN A 486 -10.43 4.40 -6.82
N ASP A 487 -9.90 5.58 -6.47
CA ASP A 487 -8.49 5.93 -6.62
C ASP A 487 -7.82 6.04 -5.23
N PRO A 488 -6.82 5.21 -4.95
CA PRO A 488 -6.10 5.24 -3.67
C PRO A 488 -5.15 6.45 -3.51
N ASN A 489 -5.12 7.37 -4.47
CA ASN A 489 -4.31 8.59 -4.49
C ASN A 489 -5.19 9.85 -4.51
N PHE A 490 -6.42 9.80 -3.98
CA PHE A 490 -7.33 10.95 -4.00
C PHE A 490 -6.74 12.24 -3.41
N GLU A 491 -5.77 12.14 -2.49
CA GLU A 491 -5.05 13.31 -1.95
C GLU A 491 -4.26 14.10 -3.03
N ASN A 492 -3.99 13.48 -4.18
CA ASN A 492 -3.31 14.08 -5.32
C ASN A 492 -4.18 14.07 -6.59
N PHE A 493 -5.48 13.80 -6.47
CA PHE A 493 -6.38 13.69 -7.62
C PHE A 493 -6.78 15.08 -8.14
N ALA A 494 -6.56 15.30 -9.43
CA ALA A 494 -6.84 16.57 -10.12
C ALA A 494 -7.93 16.45 -11.20
N GLY A 495 -8.43 15.24 -11.46
CA GLY A 495 -9.43 14.97 -12.48
C GLY A 495 -9.27 13.57 -13.08
N ALA A 496 -10.05 13.25 -14.10
CA ALA A 496 -10.00 11.94 -14.75
C ALA A 496 -10.41 11.98 -16.22
N ILE A 497 -10.03 10.94 -16.95
CA ILE A 497 -10.44 10.69 -18.34
C ILE A 497 -11.22 9.37 -18.37
N LEU A 498 -12.51 9.44 -18.69
CA LEU A 498 -13.40 8.29 -18.85
C LEU A 498 -13.52 7.96 -20.34
N GLU A 499 -13.32 6.68 -20.67
CA GLU A 499 -13.49 6.18 -22.02
C GLU A 499 -14.51 5.05 -22.10
N LYS A 500 -15.18 4.94 -23.25
CA LYS A 500 -16.19 3.94 -23.56
C LYS A 500 -15.87 3.26 -24.90
N LYS A 501 -16.12 1.96 -24.98
CA LYS A 501 -16.22 1.20 -26.24
C LYS A 501 -17.51 0.37 -26.25
N THR A 502 -18.00 0.10 -27.46
CA THR A 502 -19.06 -0.87 -27.72
C THR A 502 -18.49 -2.02 -28.53
N ASP A 503 -18.93 -3.23 -28.25
CA ASP A 503 -18.53 -4.47 -28.93
C ASP A 503 -17.02 -4.61 -29.05
N ASN A 504 -16.53 -4.85 -30.28
CA ASN A 504 -15.10 -4.93 -30.60
C ASN A 504 -14.54 -3.59 -31.10
N GLY A 505 -15.25 -2.48 -30.86
CA GLY A 505 -14.82 -1.14 -31.22
C GLY A 505 -13.63 -0.64 -30.40
N VAL A 506 -13.20 0.58 -30.71
CA VAL A 506 -12.13 1.27 -29.98
C VAL A 506 -12.69 2.07 -28.81
N PHE A 507 -11.88 2.24 -27.76
CA PHE A 507 -12.22 3.16 -26.68
C PHE A 507 -12.20 4.60 -27.19
N THR A 508 -13.24 5.36 -26.81
CA THR A 508 -13.43 6.77 -27.13
C THR A 508 -13.67 7.55 -25.84
N GLU A 509 -13.10 8.75 -25.75
CA GLU A 509 -13.29 9.64 -24.60
C GLU A 509 -14.75 10.10 -24.53
N ILE A 510 -15.36 9.96 -23.36
CA ILE A 510 -16.73 10.44 -23.08
C ILE A 510 -16.77 11.46 -21.93
N ALA A 511 -15.71 11.57 -21.13
CA ALA A 511 -15.54 12.64 -20.17
C ALA A 511 -14.05 12.90 -19.89
N ASN A 512 -13.69 14.16 -19.67
CA ASN A 512 -12.33 14.59 -19.40
C ASN A 512 -12.35 15.80 -18.46
N THR A 513 -12.16 15.55 -17.18
CA THR A 513 -12.27 16.57 -16.12
C THR A 513 -10.88 17.04 -15.69
N SER A 514 -10.83 18.29 -15.20
CA SER A 514 -9.67 18.87 -14.54
C SER A 514 -10.08 19.44 -13.19
N ASP A 515 -11.04 18.76 -12.54
CA ASP A 515 -11.51 19.07 -11.20
C ASP A 515 -11.21 17.89 -10.26
N GLY A 516 -10.73 18.18 -9.04
CA GLY A 516 -10.39 17.16 -8.05
C GLY A 516 -11.59 16.58 -7.28
N VAL A 517 -12.82 16.95 -7.63
CA VAL A 517 -14.04 16.67 -6.85
C VAL A 517 -14.88 15.57 -7.50
N THR A 518 -14.97 15.56 -8.83
CA THR A 518 -15.77 14.66 -9.64
C THR A 518 -15.15 13.26 -9.65
N LYS A 519 -15.74 12.37 -8.86
CA LYS A 519 -15.32 10.96 -8.70
C LYS A 519 -16.36 9.97 -9.24
N SER A 520 -17.45 10.48 -9.80
CA SER A 520 -18.58 9.71 -10.31
C SER A 520 -19.04 10.28 -11.65
N PHE A 521 -19.37 9.39 -12.58
CA PHE A 521 -19.81 9.73 -13.93
C PHE A 521 -21.10 8.98 -14.24
N VAL A 522 -21.96 9.58 -15.06
CA VAL A 522 -23.21 8.96 -15.48
C VAL A 522 -23.23 8.87 -16.99
N ASP A 523 -23.61 7.71 -17.51
CA ASP A 523 -23.85 7.50 -18.94
C ASP A 523 -25.22 6.81 -19.14
N SER A 524 -25.81 6.92 -20.32
CA SER A 524 -27.05 6.26 -20.66
C SER A 524 -26.88 4.74 -20.76
N LEU A 525 -27.88 4.01 -20.28
CA LEU A 525 -27.96 2.56 -20.45
C LEU A 525 -28.45 2.26 -21.87
N ASN A 526 -27.58 1.77 -22.75
CA ASN A 526 -27.93 1.41 -24.12
C ASN A 526 -27.92 -0.12 -24.29
N ASN A 527 -29.11 -0.70 -24.44
CA ASN A 527 -29.29 -2.12 -24.75
C ASN A 527 -29.62 -2.35 -26.24
N THR A 528 -29.80 -1.29 -27.02
CA THR A 528 -30.19 -1.40 -28.42
C THR A 528 -28.97 -1.34 -29.30
N GLY A 529 -28.80 -2.37 -30.10
CA GLY A 529 -27.79 -2.39 -31.15
C GLY A 529 -26.34 -2.55 -30.70
N VAL A 530 -26.14 -3.07 -29.50
CA VAL A 530 -24.84 -3.39 -28.94
C VAL A 530 -24.92 -4.78 -28.29
N LYS A 531 -23.81 -5.53 -28.31
CA LYS A 531 -23.64 -6.79 -27.56
C LYS A 531 -22.92 -6.55 -26.25
N LYS A 532 -22.02 -5.57 -26.22
CA LYS A 532 -21.12 -5.32 -25.10
C LYS A 532 -20.84 -3.83 -24.97
N VAL A 533 -20.89 -3.31 -23.75
CA VAL A 533 -20.44 -1.94 -23.43
C VAL A 533 -19.36 -2.04 -22.36
N ARG A 534 -18.24 -1.36 -22.57
CA ARG A 534 -17.12 -1.34 -21.62
C ARG A 534 -16.61 0.07 -21.42
N TYR A 535 -16.27 0.36 -20.17
CA TYR A 535 -15.69 1.60 -19.69
C TYR A 535 -14.34 1.34 -19.07
N ARG A 536 -13.43 2.31 -19.18
CA ARG A 536 -12.19 2.37 -18.41
C ARG A 536 -11.90 3.82 -18.05
N ILE A 537 -11.17 4.04 -16.97
CA ILE A 537 -10.81 5.37 -16.50
C ILE A 537 -9.32 5.46 -16.21
N ARG A 538 -8.74 6.65 -16.35
CA ARG A 538 -7.45 6.99 -15.74
C ARG A 538 -7.56 8.32 -15.01
N SER A 539 -6.83 8.45 -13.92
CA SER A 539 -6.80 9.66 -13.12
C SER A 539 -5.71 10.61 -13.60
N LYS A 540 -5.94 11.91 -13.42
CA LYS A 540 -4.96 12.98 -13.54
C LYS A 540 -4.50 13.36 -12.14
N PHE A 541 -3.22 13.63 -12.00
CA PHE A 541 -2.61 13.99 -10.73
C PHE A 541 -2.15 15.46 -10.74
N SER A 542 -1.98 16.03 -9.55
CA SER A 542 -1.57 17.43 -9.38
C SER A 542 -0.17 17.75 -9.94
N ASP A 543 0.67 16.73 -10.15
CA ASP A 543 1.99 16.86 -10.78
C ASP A 543 1.92 16.92 -12.32
N GLY A 544 0.71 16.92 -12.89
CA GLY A 544 0.46 16.90 -14.33
C GLY A 544 0.52 15.51 -14.98
N ASN A 545 0.90 14.46 -14.24
CA ASN A 545 0.93 13.10 -14.74
C ASN A 545 -0.45 12.43 -14.70
N THR A 546 -0.54 11.26 -15.32
CA THR A 546 -1.78 10.47 -15.38
C THR A 546 -1.51 9.01 -15.02
N SER A 547 -2.45 8.37 -14.33
CA SER A 547 -2.35 6.95 -13.99
C SER A 547 -2.41 6.06 -15.25
N ALA A 548 -2.08 4.78 -15.10
CA ALA A 548 -2.56 3.77 -16.04
C ALA A 548 -4.09 3.67 -16.01
N TYR A 549 -4.69 3.08 -17.03
CA TYR A 549 -6.13 2.80 -17.05
C TYR A 549 -6.51 1.75 -15.99
N SER A 550 -7.73 1.90 -15.45
CA SER A 550 -8.39 0.97 -14.54
C SER A 550 -8.69 -0.38 -15.19
N ASN A 551 -9.27 -1.29 -14.41
CA ASN A 551 -10.03 -2.42 -14.95
C ASN A 551 -11.12 -1.94 -15.92
N GLU A 552 -11.51 -2.81 -16.87
CA GLU A 552 -12.72 -2.59 -17.65
C GLU A 552 -13.96 -2.88 -16.78
N ALA A 553 -14.91 -1.95 -16.75
CA ALA A 553 -16.22 -2.12 -16.12
C ALA A 553 -17.30 -2.03 -17.20
N GLY A 554 -18.41 -2.75 -17.07
CA GLY A 554 -19.47 -2.67 -18.07
C GLY A 554 -20.50 -3.79 -17.99
N TYR A 555 -21.21 -3.99 -19.09
CA TYR A 555 -22.29 -4.96 -19.22
C TYR A 555 -22.35 -5.56 -20.61
N ASP A 556 -22.93 -6.75 -20.69
CA ASP A 556 -23.27 -7.43 -21.92
C ASP A 556 -24.77 -7.33 -22.13
N VAL A 557 -25.22 -7.52 -23.37
CA VAL A 557 -26.62 -7.46 -23.77
C VAL A 557 -26.98 -8.76 -24.46
N THR A 558 -28.13 -9.32 -24.11
CA THR A 558 -28.64 -10.55 -24.73
C THR A 558 -28.99 -10.35 -26.21
N SER A 559 -29.39 -11.44 -26.87
CA SER A 559 -29.83 -11.46 -28.25
C SER A 559 -31.09 -12.28 -28.41
N GLY A 560 -31.96 -11.91 -29.36
CA GLY A 560 -33.26 -12.54 -29.59
C GLY A 560 -34.43 -11.62 -29.25
N ASP A 561 -35.62 -12.23 -29.14
CA ASP A 561 -36.87 -11.53 -28.88
C ASP A 561 -37.50 -12.02 -27.56
N ASP A 562 -38.59 -12.79 -27.61
CA ASP A 562 -39.19 -13.39 -26.41
C ASP A 562 -38.27 -14.46 -25.83
N VAL A 563 -37.66 -15.31 -26.66
CA VAL A 563 -36.56 -16.16 -26.22
C VAL A 563 -35.25 -15.43 -26.44
N GLN A 564 -34.46 -15.23 -25.39
CA GLN A 564 -33.15 -14.59 -25.47
C GLN A 564 -32.05 -15.59 -25.16
N LEU A 565 -31.14 -15.77 -26.11
CA LEU A 565 -30.14 -16.85 -26.06
C LEU A 565 -28.80 -16.40 -26.65
N GLY A 566 -27.72 -17.03 -26.22
CA GLY A 566 -26.38 -16.67 -26.65
C GLY A 566 -25.29 -17.20 -25.72
N ASN A 567 -24.12 -16.59 -25.80
CA ASN A 567 -22.97 -16.89 -24.95
C ASN A 567 -22.45 -15.61 -24.29
N ILE A 568 -22.23 -15.64 -22.97
CA ILE A 568 -21.47 -14.59 -22.28
C ILE A 568 -20.02 -15.04 -22.08
N ALA A 569 -19.05 -14.18 -22.41
CA ALA A 569 -17.63 -14.44 -22.19
C ALA A 569 -17.21 -13.86 -20.83
N VAL A 570 -16.65 -14.70 -19.95
CA VAL A 570 -16.26 -14.32 -18.58
C VAL A 570 -14.79 -14.62 -18.34
N SER A 571 -14.04 -13.61 -17.90
CA SER A 571 -12.60 -13.65 -17.63
C SER A 571 -12.23 -13.40 -16.16
N ASN A 572 -13.24 -13.31 -15.29
CA ASN A 572 -13.08 -13.02 -13.87
C ASN A 572 -13.99 -13.92 -13.02
N THR A 573 -13.73 -14.00 -11.73
CA THR A 573 -14.52 -14.79 -10.76
C THR A 573 -15.73 -14.02 -10.21
N GLY A 574 -15.91 -12.76 -10.62
CA GLY A 574 -16.98 -11.86 -10.15
C GLY A 574 -18.29 -11.98 -10.93
N TRP A 575 -19.27 -11.18 -10.52
CA TRP A 575 -20.56 -11.06 -11.21
C TRP A 575 -20.45 -10.17 -12.45
N ASN A 576 -20.92 -10.66 -13.59
CA ASN A 576 -20.93 -9.97 -14.87
C ASN A 576 -22.38 -9.65 -15.25
N ALA A 577 -22.68 -8.39 -15.56
CA ALA A 577 -24.02 -7.95 -15.89
C ALA A 577 -24.41 -8.37 -17.31
N LEU A 578 -25.59 -8.98 -17.46
CA LEU A 578 -26.23 -9.32 -18.73
C LEU A 578 -27.62 -8.68 -18.77
N ASN A 579 -27.74 -7.61 -19.56
CA ASN A 579 -28.99 -6.90 -19.76
C ASN A 579 -29.85 -7.57 -20.81
N PHE A 580 -31.16 -7.58 -20.60
CA PHE A 580 -32.09 -8.07 -21.60
C PHE A 580 -32.27 -7.01 -22.69
N VAL A 581 -32.02 -7.39 -23.95
CA VAL A 581 -32.26 -6.54 -25.14
C VAL A 581 -33.72 -6.09 -25.20
N LYS A 582 -34.63 -6.99 -24.86
CA LYS A 582 -36.06 -6.74 -24.65
C LYS A 582 -36.42 -7.10 -23.21
N PRO A 583 -36.83 -6.14 -22.37
CA PRO A 583 -37.30 -6.45 -21.03
C PRO A 583 -38.53 -7.36 -21.04
N TYR A 584 -38.64 -8.25 -20.05
CA TYR A 584 -39.78 -9.15 -19.86
C TYR A 584 -40.89 -8.50 -19.02
N SER A 585 -42.14 -8.90 -19.23
CA SER A 585 -43.27 -8.43 -18.40
C SER A 585 -43.34 -9.10 -17.01
N ALA A 586 -42.69 -10.25 -16.85
CA ALA A 586 -42.58 -11.01 -15.61
C ALA A 586 -41.20 -11.67 -15.51
N VAL A 587 -40.86 -12.23 -14.34
CA VAL A 587 -39.58 -12.92 -14.14
C VAL A 587 -39.46 -14.11 -15.11
N PRO A 588 -38.49 -14.09 -16.04
CA PRO A 588 -38.30 -15.19 -16.99
C PRO A 588 -37.62 -16.39 -16.33
N SER A 589 -37.66 -17.53 -17.00
CA SER A 589 -36.77 -18.65 -16.69
C SER A 589 -35.40 -18.43 -17.30
N VAL A 590 -34.33 -18.53 -16.49
CA VAL A 590 -32.93 -18.28 -16.91
C VAL A 590 -32.13 -19.57 -16.76
N ILE A 591 -31.76 -20.17 -17.88
CA ILE A 591 -30.92 -21.37 -17.91
C ILE A 591 -29.51 -21.03 -18.34
N LEU A 592 -28.53 -21.53 -17.58
CA LEU A 592 -27.12 -21.52 -17.94
C LEU A 592 -26.68 -22.95 -18.26
N GLY A 593 -25.95 -23.12 -19.36
CA GLY A 593 -25.36 -24.40 -19.70
C GLY A 593 -23.95 -24.60 -19.17
N ALA A 594 -23.35 -25.73 -19.54
CA ALA A 594 -21.95 -26.04 -19.27
C ALA A 594 -21.03 -24.99 -19.90
N ALA A 595 -20.31 -24.26 -19.07
CA ALA A 595 -19.34 -23.30 -19.54
C ALA A 595 -18.12 -23.99 -20.19
N THR A 596 -17.47 -23.30 -21.14
CA THR A 596 -16.28 -23.84 -21.82
C THR A 596 -15.16 -24.14 -20.83
N ASN A 597 -14.24 -25.06 -21.13
CA ASN A 597 -13.19 -25.53 -20.23
C ASN A 597 -11.81 -24.97 -20.61
N LEU A 598 -11.71 -23.69 -20.93
CA LEU A 598 -10.45 -23.06 -21.33
C LEU A 598 -9.51 -22.84 -20.13
N ASN A 599 -10.07 -22.63 -18.93
CA ASN A 599 -9.35 -22.66 -17.67
C ASN A 599 -9.36 -24.08 -17.05
N PHE A 600 -8.77 -25.05 -17.73
CA PHE A 600 -8.87 -26.49 -17.39
C PHE A 600 -8.33 -26.87 -15.99
N SER A 601 -7.48 -26.04 -15.39
CA SER A 601 -6.96 -26.23 -14.03
C SER A 601 -7.92 -25.76 -12.94
N SER A 602 -8.99 -25.04 -13.33
CA SER A 602 -9.96 -24.44 -12.43
C SER A 602 -11.27 -25.22 -12.49
N LEU A 603 -11.75 -25.68 -11.32
CA LEU A 603 -13.04 -26.35 -11.20
C LEU A 603 -14.08 -25.31 -10.79
N VAL A 604 -15.07 -25.08 -11.64
CA VAL A 604 -15.94 -23.90 -11.57
C VAL A 604 -17.40 -24.26 -11.90
N THR A 605 -18.33 -23.50 -11.34
CA THR A 605 -19.77 -23.63 -11.61
C THR A 605 -20.35 -22.30 -12.15
N PRO A 606 -21.12 -22.33 -13.26
CA PRO A 606 -21.91 -21.19 -13.70
C PRO A 606 -23.05 -20.90 -12.72
N ARG A 607 -23.22 -19.63 -12.35
CA ARG A 607 -24.29 -19.14 -11.48
C ARG A 607 -24.94 -17.94 -12.11
N CYS A 608 -26.24 -17.77 -11.91
CA CYS A 608 -26.92 -16.51 -12.21
C CYS A 608 -27.58 -15.93 -10.97
N LYS A 609 -27.75 -14.61 -10.98
CA LYS A 609 -28.45 -13.83 -9.95
C LYS A 609 -29.32 -12.81 -10.65
N LEU A 610 -30.63 -12.96 -10.54
CA LEU A 610 -31.60 -11.99 -11.03
C LEU A 610 -31.52 -10.74 -10.16
N VAL A 611 -31.18 -9.62 -10.77
CA VAL A 611 -30.98 -8.33 -10.10
C VAL A 611 -32.08 -7.33 -10.43
N SER A 612 -32.84 -7.59 -11.48
CA SER A 612 -34.07 -6.90 -11.86
C SER A 612 -35.09 -7.96 -12.28
N SER A 613 -36.35 -7.80 -11.90
CA SER A 613 -37.41 -8.76 -12.24
C SER A 613 -37.66 -8.90 -13.75
N SER A 614 -37.26 -7.91 -14.55
CA SER A 614 -37.65 -7.82 -15.95
C SER A 614 -36.54 -7.43 -16.91
N SER A 615 -35.38 -6.93 -16.47
CA SER A 615 -34.44 -6.26 -17.38
C SER A 615 -32.97 -6.70 -17.28
N ARG A 616 -32.57 -7.44 -16.24
CA ARG A 616 -31.17 -7.81 -16.05
C ARG A 616 -30.97 -9.04 -15.17
N VAL A 617 -30.01 -9.86 -15.57
CA VAL A 617 -29.43 -10.93 -14.77
C VAL A 617 -27.92 -10.73 -14.68
N ASN A 618 -27.31 -11.08 -13.54
CA ASN A 618 -25.87 -11.16 -13.41
C ASN A 618 -25.44 -12.64 -13.51
N ILE A 619 -24.35 -12.90 -14.22
CA ILE A 619 -23.78 -14.24 -14.39
C ILE A 619 -22.38 -14.28 -13.79
N GLN A 620 -22.06 -15.36 -13.09
CA GLN A 620 -20.77 -15.60 -12.47
C GLN A 620 -20.25 -16.98 -12.87
N LEU A 621 -18.95 -17.09 -13.13
CA LEU A 621 -18.24 -18.37 -13.16
C LEU A 621 -17.49 -18.53 -11.84
N SER A 622 -18.09 -19.27 -10.91
CA SER A 622 -17.62 -19.34 -9.52
C SER A 622 -16.69 -20.53 -9.33
N PRO A 623 -15.42 -20.35 -8.94
CA PRO A 623 -14.58 -21.45 -8.49
C PRO A 623 -15.10 -22.03 -7.18
N TRP A 624 -14.78 -23.30 -6.92
CA TRP A 624 -14.96 -23.90 -5.59
C TRP A 624 -13.93 -23.34 -4.60
N GLU A 625 -14.38 -23.03 -3.38
CA GLU A 625 -13.65 -22.25 -2.36
C GLU A 625 -12.32 -22.92 -1.97
N TYR A 626 -12.25 -24.25 -1.92
CA TYR A 626 -11.01 -24.95 -1.54
C TYR A 626 -9.83 -24.63 -2.48
N GLN A 627 -10.09 -24.16 -3.71
CA GLN A 627 -9.04 -23.86 -4.69
C GLN A 627 -8.43 -22.46 -4.52
N LYS A 628 -9.07 -21.54 -3.79
CA LYS A 628 -8.61 -20.16 -3.57
C LYS A 628 -8.27 -19.40 -4.87
N ILE A 629 -9.04 -19.63 -5.94
CA ILE A 629 -8.81 -19.01 -7.25
C ILE A 629 -9.39 -17.59 -7.25
N THR A 630 -8.57 -16.60 -7.61
CA THR A 630 -8.95 -15.19 -7.65
C THR A 630 -8.94 -14.59 -9.07
N THR A 631 -8.36 -15.27 -10.05
CA THR A 631 -8.23 -14.80 -11.44
C THR A 631 -8.34 -15.93 -12.45
N PHE A 632 -8.73 -15.61 -13.69
CA PHE A 632 -8.70 -16.54 -14.82
C PHE A 632 -7.67 -16.11 -15.86
N SER A 633 -7.10 -17.09 -16.57
CA SER A 633 -6.09 -16.86 -17.61
C SER A 633 -6.68 -16.71 -19.01
N LYS A 634 -7.92 -17.19 -19.20
CA LYS A 634 -8.66 -17.19 -20.47
C LYS A 634 -10.12 -16.84 -20.21
N GLU A 635 -10.78 -16.29 -21.22
CA GLU A 635 -12.24 -16.11 -21.16
C GLU A 635 -12.93 -17.46 -21.36
N ASP A 636 -13.85 -17.83 -20.47
CA ASP A 636 -14.75 -18.95 -20.69
C ASP A 636 -16.13 -18.46 -21.14
N LYS A 637 -16.71 -19.14 -22.13
CA LYS A 637 -18.07 -18.86 -22.61
C LYS A 637 -19.08 -19.64 -21.79
N ILE A 638 -20.12 -18.96 -21.34
CA ILE A 638 -21.27 -19.54 -20.64
C ILE A 638 -22.49 -19.38 -21.53
N PRO A 639 -23.06 -20.48 -22.06
CA PRO A 639 -24.27 -20.40 -22.87
C PRO A 639 -25.48 -20.10 -21.98
N TYR A 640 -26.37 -19.24 -22.43
CA TYR A 640 -27.62 -18.90 -21.74
C TYR A 640 -28.83 -19.09 -22.65
N PHE A 641 -29.96 -19.45 -22.04
CA PHE A 641 -31.27 -19.53 -22.68
C PHE A 641 -32.33 -19.00 -21.72
N ILE A 642 -32.99 -17.92 -22.12
CA ILE A 642 -33.92 -17.15 -21.31
C ILE A 642 -35.27 -17.12 -22.02
N ILE A 643 -36.33 -17.51 -21.33
CA ILE A 643 -37.68 -17.65 -21.90
C ILE A 643 -38.72 -17.18 -20.88
N PRO A 644 -39.85 -16.57 -21.28
CA PRO A 644 -40.91 -16.23 -20.33
C PRO A 644 -41.40 -17.48 -19.58
N ALA A 645 -41.89 -17.31 -18.36
CA ALA A 645 -42.53 -18.41 -17.65
C ALA A 645 -43.83 -18.82 -18.36
N GLY A 646 -44.14 -20.12 -18.40
CA GLY A 646 -45.33 -20.66 -19.05
C GLY A 646 -45.06 -21.87 -19.93
N THR A 647 -46.10 -22.29 -20.66
CA THR A 647 -46.03 -23.34 -21.68
C THR A 647 -45.86 -22.69 -23.04
N HIS A 648 -44.91 -23.16 -23.83
CA HIS A 648 -44.53 -22.63 -25.12
C HIS A 648 -44.52 -23.72 -26.19
N ASP A 649 -44.83 -23.34 -27.42
CA ASP A 649 -44.61 -24.16 -28.61
C ASP A 649 -43.45 -23.58 -29.41
N LEU A 650 -42.33 -24.29 -29.42
CA LEU A 650 -41.12 -23.94 -30.16
C LEU A 650 -41.10 -24.66 -31.50
N GLY A 651 -42.10 -24.41 -32.35
CA GLY A 651 -42.21 -25.00 -33.69
C GLY A 651 -42.47 -26.50 -33.68
N GLY A 652 -43.51 -26.93 -32.96
CA GLY A 652 -43.88 -28.34 -32.74
C GLY A 652 -43.23 -28.96 -31.49
N MET A 653 -42.33 -28.24 -30.83
CA MET A 653 -41.66 -28.69 -29.61
C MET A 653 -42.26 -28.01 -28.38
N LYS A 654 -42.96 -28.79 -27.55
CA LYS A 654 -43.46 -28.31 -26.26
C LYS A 654 -42.32 -27.97 -25.32
N ALA A 655 -42.35 -26.77 -24.75
CA ALA A 655 -41.49 -26.33 -23.66
C ALA A 655 -42.32 -25.83 -22.46
N VAL A 656 -41.89 -26.15 -21.25
CA VAL A 656 -42.50 -25.68 -20.00
C VAL A 656 -41.43 -24.98 -19.18
N ALA A 657 -41.60 -23.68 -18.96
CA ALA A 657 -40.69 -22.83 -18.21
C ALA A 657 -41.32 -22.40 -16.88
N GLY A 658 -40.65 -22.66 -15.77
CA GLY A 658 -41.19 -22.34 -14.44
C GLY A 658 -40.14 -22.08 -13.38
N ARG A 659 -40.61 -21.88 -12.15
CA ARG A 659 -39.79 -21.65 -10.96
C ARG A 659 -40.34 -22.42 -9.77
N ASN A 660 -39.46 -22.84 -8.88
CA ASN A 660 -39.81 -23.50 -7.61
C ASN A 660 -38.81 -23.13 -6.52
N THR A 661 -39.23 -23.29 -5.27
CA THR A 661 -38.35 -23.18 -4.11
C THR A 661 -37.67 -24.54 -3.88
N VAL A 662 -36.34 -24.57 -3.88
CA VAL A 662 -35.55 -25.79 -3.73
C VAL A 662 -34.41 -25.53 -2.75
N GLY A 663 -34.12 -26.52 -1.89
CA GLY A 663 -33.06 -26.46 -0.88
C GLY A 663 -32.02 -27.57 -1.03
N PRO A 664 -31.32 -27.94 0.05
CA PRO A 664 -30.33 -29.03 0.03
C PRO A 664 -30.94 -30.44 -0.02
N THR A 665 -32.26 -30.56 0.16
CA THR A 665 -33.00 -31.84 0.08
C THR A 665 -33.72 -31.97 -1.26
N TRP A 666 -33.91 -33.22 -1.71
CA TRP A 666 -34.65 -33.52 -2.93
C TRP A 666 -36.10 -33.04 -2.80
N THR A 667 -36.48 -32.15 -3.72
CA THR A 667 -37.79 -31.51 -3.77
C THR A 667 -38.47 -31.91 -5.08
N ALA A 668 -39.67 -32.49 -5.02
CA ALA A 668 -40.46 -32.83 -6.19
C ALA A 668 -41.08 -31.57 -6.82
N ILE A 669 -41.01 -31.49 -8.16
CA ILE A 669 -41.53 -30.39 -8.97
C ILE A 669 -42.46 -30.99 -10.03
N THR A 670 -43.72 -30.56 -10.03
CA THR A 670 -44.74 -31.01 -10.97
C THR A 670 -44.87 -30.02 -12.13
N PHE A 671 -44.96 -30.54 -13.35
CA PHE A 671 -45.27 -29.73 -14.53
C PHE A 671 -46.75 -29.33 -14.52
N PRO A 672 -47.09 -28.06 -14.83
CA PRO A 672 -48.49 -27.62 -14.93
C PRO A 672 -49.30 -28.42 -15.95
N THR A 673 -48.65 -28.94 -17.00
CA THR A 673 -49.25 -29.81 -18.00
C THR A 673 -48.30 -30.97 -18.31
N PRO A 674 -48.72 -32.23 -18.17
CA PRO A 674 -47.88 -33.39 -18.49
C PRO A 674 -47.35 -33.39 -19.93
N PHE A 675 -46.20 -34.01 -20.13
CA PHE A 675 -45.62 -34.27 -21.46
C PHE A 675 -46.08 -35.63 -22.00
N GLU A 676 -46.09 -35.77 -23.34
CA GLU A 676 -46.42 -37.05 -24.00
C GLU A 676 -45.27 -38.06 -23.87
N SER A 677 -44.03 -37.58 -23.87
CA SER A 677 -42.79 -38.32 -23.64
C SER A 677 -42.01 -37.71 -22.47
N VAL A 678 -41.01 -38.42 -21.94
CA VAL A 678 -40.19 -37.88 -20.85
C VAL A 678 -39.34 -36.72 -21.41
N PRO A 679 -39.47 -35.49 -20.87
CA PRO A 679 -38.75 -34.33 -21.39
C PRO A 679 -37.28 -34.31 -20.93
N VAL A 680 -36.50 -33.40 -21.52
CA VAL A 680 -35.20 -32.98 -20.98
C VAL A 680 -35.40 -31.76 -20.10
N VAL A 681 -34.82 -31.76 -18.89
CA VAL A 681 -34.98 -30.68 -17.91
C VAL A 681 -33.65 -29.97 -17.69
N PHE A 682 -33.67 -28.65 -17.79
CA PHE A 682 -32.58 -27.77 -17.39
C PHE A 682 -33.02 -26.93 -16.19
N ALA A 683 -32.15 -26.73 -15.21
CA ALA A 683 -32.45 -25.94 -14.03
C ALA A 683 -31.24 -25.18 -13.49
N ASN A 684 -31.46 -23.96 -12.99
CA ASN A 684 -30.44 -23.12 -12.36
C ASN A 684 -31.03 -22.36 -11.18
N GLN A 685 -30.21 -22.02 -10.18
CA GLN A 685 -30.56 -21.04 -9.16
C GLN A 685 -30.70 -19.67 -9.82
N ILE A 686 -31.74 -18.91 -9.48
CA ILE A 686 -31.95 -17.55 -10.01
C ILE A 686 -31.67 -16.46 -8.96
N LEU A 687 -31.67 -16.80 -7.67
CA LEU A 687 -31.41 -15.87 -6.56
C LEU A 687 -30.53 -16.54 -5.49
N PRO A 688 -29.24 -16.78 -5.77
CA PRO A 688 -28.34 -17.38 -4.79
C PRO A 688 -28.13 -16.45 -3.59
N ALA A 689 -28.36 -16.97 -2.38
CA ALA A 689 -28.13 -16.28 -1.11
C ALA A 689 -26.70 -16.48 -0.59
N THR A 690 -26.00 -17.49 -1.07
CA THR A 690 -24.64 -17.86 -0.64
C THR A 690 -23.56 -17.14 -1.43
N SER A 691 -22.41 -16.87 -0.79
CA SER A 691 -21.23 -16.33 -1.47
C SER A 691 -20.47 -17.40 -2.25
N PHE A 692 -20.38 -18.61 -1.70
CA PHE A 692 -19.67 -19.75 -2.27
C PHE A 692 -20.44 -20.42 -3.43
N ALA A 693 -19.71 -21.20 -4.23
CA ALA A 693 -20.22 -21.92 -5.39
C ALA A 693 -21.28 -22.98 -5.04
N THR A 694 -22.38 -22.99 -5.78
CA THR A 694 -23.46 -23.98 -5.70
C THR A 694 -23.91 -24.41 -7.10
N THR A 695 -24.59 -25.55 -7.21
CA THR A 695 -25.24 -26.01 -8.44
C THR A 695 -26.57 -26.69 -8.15
N VAL A 696 -27.50 -26.63 -9.09
CA VAL A 696 -28.73 -27.42 -9.06
C VAL A 696 -28.47 -28.80 -9.66
N ARG A 697 -28.99 -29.85 -9.04
CA ARG A 697 -29.07 -31.20 -9.60
C ARG A 697 -30.52 -31.57 -9.81
N VAL A 698 -30.76 -32.36 -10.86
CA VAL A 698 -32.07 -32.94 -11.17
C VAL A 698 -31.99 -34.47 -11.22
N ARG A 699 -33.09 -35.15 -10.89
CA ARG A 699 -33.26 -36.59 -11.07
C ARG A 699 -34.74 -36.95 -11.22
N ASN A 700 -35.03 -38.23 -11.43
CA ASN A 700 -36.39 -38.78 -11.47
C ASN A 700 -37.32 -38.00 -12.41
N ILE A 701 -36.81 -37.65 -13.59
CA ILE A 701 -37.58 -36.92 -14.61
C ILE A 701 -38.60 -37.88 -15.23
N THR A 702 -39.87 -37.52 -15.12
CA THR A 702 -41.02 -38.25 -15.67
C THR A 702 -41.83 -37.35 -16.59
N LYS A 703 -42.94 -37.86 -17.14
CA LYS A 703 -43.88 -37.06 -17.93
C LYS A 703 -44.59 -35.96 -17.13
N THR A 704 -44.66 -36.10 -15.80
CA THR A 704 -45.44 -35.22 -14.93
C THR A 704 -44.58 -34.31 -14.05
N GLY A 705 -43.28 -34.57 -13.93
CA GLY A 705 -42.41 -33.77 -13.08
C GLY A 705 -40.99 -34.31 -12.96
N PHE A 706 -40.22 -33.74 -12.04
CA PHE A 706 -38.85 -34.13 -11.72
C PHE A 706 -38.53 -33.79 -10.26
N GLU A 707 -37.40 -34.25 -9.74
CA GLU A 707 -36.87 -33.82 -8.44
C GLU A 707 -35.64 -32.94 -8.62
N ALA A 708 -35.48 -31.93 -7.77
CA ALA A 708 -34.31 -31.06 -7.75
C ALA A 708 -33.77 -30.83 -6.34
N LYS A 709 -32.46 -30.54 -6.25
CA LYS A 709 -31.82 -30.01 -5.04
C LYS A 709 -30.62 -29.12 -5.36
N ILE A 710 -30.18 -28.34 -4.38
CA ILE A 710 -28.96 -27.52 -4.44
C ILE A 710 -27.81 -28.27 -3.76
N GLN A 711 -26.65 -28.30 -4.41
CA GLN A 711 -25.41 -28.90 -3.91
C GLN A 711 -24.28 -27.86 -3.80
N LYS A 712 -23.35 -28.10 -2.87
CA LYS A 712 -22.09 -27.35 -2.65
C LYS A 712 -20.91 -28.31 -2.52
N GLU A 713 -19.69 -27.80 -2.53
CA GLU A 713 -18.50 -28.58 -2.17
C GLU A 713 -18.52 -29.04 -0.70
N ALA A 714 -17.94 -30.20 -0.39
CA ALA A 714 -17.92 -30.74 0.97
C ALA A 714 -17.10 -29.92 1.98
N ALA A 715 -16.01 -29.26 1.55
CA ALA A 715 -15.19 -28.41 2.42
C ALA A 715 -15.94 -27.17 2.96
N VAL A 716 -17.01 -26.72 2.31
CA VAL A 716 -17.82 -25.62 2.80
C VAL A 716 -18.73 -26.13 3.90
N THR A 717 -18.55 -25.63 5.13
CA THR A 717 -19.38 -26.00 6.29
C THR A 717 -20.64 -25.14 6.42
N SER A 718 -20.65 -23.93 5.87
CA SER A 718 -21.79 -23.00 5.90
C SER A 718 -23.06 -23.58 5.28
N PRO A 719 -24.25 -23.41 5.87
CA PRO A 719 -25.49 -24.03 5.39
C PRO A 719 -25.93 -23.50 4.01
N ILE A 720 -26.72 -24.31 3.30
CA ILE A 720 -27.49 -23.87 2.12
C ILE A 720 -28.94 -23.67 2.56
N PHE A 721 -29.58 -22.63 2.06
CA PHE A 721 -30.98 -22.32 2.34
C PHE A 721 -31.88 -22.71 1.17
N ASN A 722 -33.19 -22.70 1.40
CA ASN A 722 -34.17 -22.80 0.33
C ASN A 722 -34.11 -21.54 -0.54
N GLU A 723 -33.97 -21.72 -1.84
CA GLU A 723 -33.83 -20.64 -2.80
C GLU A 723 -34.73 -20.86 -4.01
N GLN A 724 -34.99 -19.78 -4.76
CA GLN A 724 -35.69 -19.89 -6.03
C GLN A 724 -34.75 -20.50 -7.08
N VAL A 725 -35.21 -21.60 -7.67
CA VAL A 725 -34.64 -22.18 -8.89
C VAL A 725 -35.61 -21.98 -10.05
N THR A 726 -35.06 -21.82 -11.23
CA THR A 726 -35.80 -21.80 -12.49
C THR A 726 -35.53 -23.08 -13.25
N TYR A 727 -36.51 -23.53 -14.04
CA TYR A 727 -36.37 -24.67 -14.92
C TYR A 727 -37.00 -24.42 -16.28
N VAL A 728 -36.51 -25.16 -17.29
CA VAL A 728 -37.12 -25.33 -18.60
C VAL A 728 -37.10 -26.82 -18.94
N ALA A 729 -38.28 -27.40 -19.17
CA ALA A 729 -38.45 -28.77 -19.63
C ALA A 729 -38.87 -28.77 -21.11
N LEU A 730 -38.21 -29.54 -21.97
CA LEU A 730 -38.49 -29.59 -23.41
C LEU A 730 -38.69 -31.03 -23.91
N THR A 731 -39.62 -31.23 -24.84
CA THR A 731 -39.73 -32.48 -25.60
C THR A 731 -38.46 -32.70 -26.43
N THR A 732 -37.97 -33.95 -26.50
CA THR A 732 -36.85 -34.29 -27.38
C THR A 732 -37.26 -34.24 -28.86
N GLY A 733 -36.34 -33.86 -29.74
CA GLY A 733 -36.59 -33.74 -31.18
C GLY A 733 -36.08 -32.43 -31.76
N GLN A 734 -36.68 -32.01 -32.87
CA GLN A 734 -36.38 -30.75 -33.54
C GLN A 734 -37.57 -29.80 -33.46
N GLY A 735 -37.30 -28.50 -33.42
CA GLY A 735 -38.29 -27.43 -33.48
C GLY A 735 -37.66 -26.14 -33.99
N THR A 736 -38.32 -25.01 -33.75
CA THR A 736 -37.83 -23.67 -34.12
C THR A 736 -37.96 -22.67 -32.98
N VAL A 737 -36.93 -21.87 -32.77
CA VAL A 737 -36.89 -20.75 -31.81
C VAL A 737 -36.33 -19.51 -32.49
N ASN A 738 -37.06 -18.39 -32.45
CA ASN A 738 -36.72 -17.15 -33.17
C ASN A 738 -36.36 -17.37 -34.66
N GLY A 739 -37.10 -18.27 -35.33
CA GLY A 739 -36.85 -18.64 -36.73
C GLY A 739 -35.65 -19.57 -36.97
N ASN A 740 -34.86 -19.88 -35.94
CA ASN A 740 -33.72 -20.79 -36.02
C ASN A 740 -34.08 -22.20 -35.56
N LYS A 741 -33.41 -23.21 -36.12
CA LYS A 741 -33.57 -24.60 -35.68
C LYS A 741 -33.10 -24.76 -34.23
N ILE A 742 -33.88 -25.50 -33.44
CA ILE A 742 -33.47 -25.99 -32.11
C ILE A 742 -33.56 -27.52 -32.10
N ILE A 743 -32.53 -28.18 -31.58
CA ILE A 743 -32.47 -29.62 -31.41
C ILE A 743 -32.30 -29.92 -29.92
N VAL A 744 -33.17 -30.77 -29.38
CA VAL A 744 -33.12 -31.21 -27.98
C VAL A 744 -32.95 -32.72 -27.93
N GLY A 745 -31.97 -33.17 -27.16
CA GLY A 745 -31.63 -34.59 -27.03
C GLY A 745 -31.19 -34.98 -25.63
N LYS A 746 -31.12 -36.29 -25.42
CA LYS A 746 -30.61 -36.93 -24.20
C LYS A 746 -29.62 -38.00 -24.61
N THR A 747 -28.51 -38.13 -23.88
CA THR A 747 -27.53 -39.21 -24.12
C THR A 747 -28.09 -40.55 -23.66
N ALA A 748 -27.41 -41.64 -24.01
CA ALA A 748 -27.62 -42.92 -23.35
C ALA A 748 -27.39 -42.80 -21.82
N ASP A 749 -27.93 -43.76 -21.07
CA ASP A 749 -27.70 -43.82 -19.64
C ASP A 749 -26.23 -44.07 -19.30
N ASN A 750 -25.76 -43.46 -18.21
CA ASN A 750 -24.36 -43.58 -17.74
C ASN A 750 -23.31 -43.15 -18.79
N PHE A 751 -23.63 -42.16 -19.62
CA PHE A 751 -22.77 -41.71 -20.71
C PHE A 751 -21.65 -40.76 -20.27
N VAL A 752 -21.95 -39.75 -19.43
CA VAL A 752 -20.97 -38.71 -19.06
C VAL A 752 -20.21 -39.07 -17.79
N SER A 753 -18.90 -38.92 -17.83
CA SER A 753 -17.99 -39.20 -16.71
C SER A 753 -16.81 -38.22 -16.69
N SER A 754 -15.77 -38.50 -15.91
CA SER A 754 -14.52 -37.73 -15.89
C SER A 754 -13.73 -37.77 -17.21
N SER A 755 -14.09 -38.67 -18.12
CA SER A 755 -13.56 -38.72 -19.48
C SER A 755 -14.31 -37.78 -20.43
N TYR A 756 -13.61 -37.23 -21.41
CA TYR A 756 -14.23 -36.43 -22.47
C TYR A 756 -15.16 -37.30 -23.32
N LYS A 757 -16.38 -36.80 -23.56
CA LYS A 757 -17.41 -37.46 -24.36
C LYS A 757 -17.94 -36.53 -25.44
N THR A 758 -18.17 -37.07 -26.63
CA THR A 758 -18.71 -36.31 -27.76
C THR A 758 -20.22 -36.54 -27.86
N ILE A 759 -20.98 -35.45 -27.90
CA ILE A 759 -22.39 -35.44 -28.28
C ILE A 759 -22.46 -34.98 -29.73
N ASN A 760 -23.01 -35.82 -30.61
CA ASN A 760 -23.26 -35.48 -32.02
C ASN A 760 -24.71 -35.02 -32.18
N TYR A 761 -24.92 -33.91 -32.86
CA TYR A 761 -26.25 -33.33 -33.08
C TYR A 761 -26.99 -33.97 -34.26
N GLY A 762 -26.27 -34.71 -35.11
CA GLY A 762 -26.76 -35.31 -36.34
C GLY A 762 -26.79 -34.34 -37.53
N GLU A 763 -27.01 -33.05 -37.28
CA GLU A 763 -27.03 -31.99 -38.29
C GLU A 763 -26.07 -30.85 -37.95
N THR A 764 -25.74 -30.02 -38.94
CA THR A 764 -24.90 -28.84 -38.75
C THR A 764 -25.74 -27.63 -38.36
N ILE A 765 -25.44 -27.07 -37.20
CA ILE A 765 -25.95 -25.82 -36.64
C ILE A 765 -24.85 -24.75 -36.77
N PRO A 766 -25.05 -23.65 -37.51
CA PRO A 766 -24.08 -22.55 -37.56
C PRO A 766 -24.03 -21.81 -36.21
N ASP A 767 -22.84 -21.34 -35.83
CA ASP A 767 -22.57 -20.62 -34.55
C ASP A 767 -23.37 -21.16 -33.34
N PRO A 768 -23.12 -22.42 -32.94
CA PRO A 768 -23.98 -23.13 -32.01
C PRO A 768 -23.94 -22.56 -30.58
N VAL A 769 -25.12 -22.30 -30.02
CA VAL A 769 -25.35 -22.16 -28.58
C VAL A 769 -25.75 -23.53 -28.04
N PHE A 770 -24.82 -24.18 -27.36
CA PHE A 770 -24.99 -25.53 -26.83
C PHE A 770 -25.16 -25.51 -25.30
N ILE A 771 -26.31 -25.94 -24.80
CA ILE A 771 -26.59 -26.06 -23.36
C ILE A 771 -26.67 -27.53 -23.01
N THR A 772 -25.96 -27.94 -21.97
CA THR A 772 -26.04 -29.31 -21.43
C THR A 772 -26.01 -29.31 -19.92
N GLN A 773 -26.80 -30.22 -19.32
CA GLN A 773 -26.86 -30.45 -17.88
C GLN A 773 -27.13 -31.94 -17.61
N MET A 774 -26.69 -32.45 -16.45
CA MET A 774 -26.98 -33.83 -16.04
C MET A 774 -28.47 -34.00 -15.74
N GLN A 775 -29.04 -35.12 -16.21
CA GLN A 775 -30.46 -35.50 -16.05
C GLN A 775 -30.66 -36.50 -14.90
N THR A 776 -29.56 -36.95 -14.30
CA THR A 776 -29.50 -37.92 -13.21
C THR A 776 -28.57 -37.43 -12.09
N CYS A 777 -28.71 -38.06 -10.92
CA CYS A 777 -27.79 -37.93 -9.79
C CYS A 777 -27.46 -39.32 -9.24
N ASN A 778 -26.68 -40.07 -10.02
CA ASN A 778 -26.27 -41.44 -9.71
C ASN A 778 -25.22 -41.48 -8.58
N ASP A 779 -24.50 -40.37 -8.37
CA ASP A 779 -23.67 -40.13 -7.18
C ASP A 779 -24.09 -38.82 -6.53
N ASP A 780 -24.77 -38.96 -5.40
CA ASP A 780 -25.32 -37.84 -4.64
C ASP A 780 -24.39 -37.34 -3.52
N THR A 781 -23.25 -38.01 -3.32
CA THR A 781 -22.29 -37.73 -2.26
C THR A 781 -21.22 -36.72 -2.67
N VAL A 782 -20.99 -36.56 -3.98
CA VAL A 782 -20.01 -35.62 -4.53
C VAL A 782 -20.64 -34.68 -5.54
N THR A 783 -20.49 -33.38 -5.30
CA THR A 783 -21.01 -32.34 -6.20
C THR A 783 -20.23 -32.33 -7.51
N ALA A 784 -20.96 -32.23 -8.62
CA ALA A 784 -20.36 -32.21 -9.95
C ALA A 784 -21.16 -31.32 -10.91
N VAL A 785 -20.48 -30.84 -11.95
CA VAL A 785 -21.03 -30.04 -13.05
C VAL A 785 -20.49 -30.54 -14.39
N LEU A 786 -21.15 -30.16 -15.48
CA LEU A 786 -20.63 -30.39 -16.83
C LEU A 786 -19.83 -29.18 -17.30
N ARG A 787 -18.78 -29.46 -18.08
CA ARG A 787 -17.99 -28.46 -18.81
C ARG A 787 -17.86 -28.89 -20.26
N CYS A 788 -17.59 -27.93 -21.14
CA CYS A 788 -17.44 -28.19 -22.56
C CYS A 788 -16.05 -27.79 -23.06
N THR A 789 -15.32 -28.63 -23.78
CA THR A 789 -14.01 -28.25 -24.34
C THR A 789 -14.10 -27.72 -25.77
N SER A 790 -15.11 -28.14 -26.52
CA SER A 790 -15.32 -27.74 -27.90
C SER A 790 -16.80 -27.81 -28.23
N VAL A 791 -17.32 -26.76 -28.88
CA VAL A 791 -18.64 -26.75 -29.51
C VAL A 791 -18.42 -26.42 -30.98
N THR A 792 -18.79 -27.34 -31.85
CA THR A 792 -18.70 -27.23 -33.30
C THR A 792 -20.10 -27.32 -33.88
N GLY A 793 -20.27 -27.02 -35.17
CA GLY A 793 -21.61 -26.99 -35.75
C GLY A 793 -22.38 -28.30 -35.65
N ASN A 794 -21.72 -29.46 -35.57
CA ASN A 794 -22.38 -30.76 -35.53
C ASN A 794 -22.12 -31.58 -34.25
N SER A 795 -21.29 -31.08 -33.33
CA SER A 795 -20.95 -31.80 -32.11
C SER A 795 -20.41 -30.91 -30.99
N ALA A 796 -20.55 -31.38 -29.75
CA ALA A 796 -19.86 -30.82 -28.59
C ALA A 796 -19.10 -31.91 -27.81
N ILE A 797 -17.95 -31.53 -27.27
CA ILE A 797 -17.16 -32.37 -26.36
C ILE A 797 -17.38 -31.89 -24.94
N ILE A 798 -17.82 -32.79 -24.07
CA ILE A 798 -18.21 -32.49 -22.69
C ILE A 798 -17.48 -33.40 -21.69
N VAL A 799 -17.39 -32.95 -20.44
CA VAL A 799 -16.80 -33.71 -19.34
C VAL A 799 -17.52 -33.41 -18.02
N LYS A 800 -17.68 -34.41 -17.16
CA LYS A 800 -18.21 -34.27 -15.80
C LYS A 800 -17.07 -33.93 -14.84
N GLN A 801 -17.03 -32.68 -14.38
CA GLN A 801 -16.09 -32.22 -13.36
C GLN A 801 -16.71 -32.32 -11.97
N ARG A 802 -16.06 -33.05 -11.07
CA ARG A 802 -16.47 -33.17 -9.67
C ARG A 802 -15.56 -32.39 -8.74
N GLU A 803 -16.08 -32.07 -7.57
CA GLU A 803 -15.30 -31.49 -6.47
C GLU A 803 -14.33 -32.50 -5.87
N ARG A 804 -13.26 -31.96 -5.25
CA ARG A 804 -12.11 -32.74 -4.78
C ARG A 804 -11.86 -32.60 -3.27
N SER A 805 -12.72 -31.87 -2.57
CA SER A 805 -12.61 -31.65 -1.12
C SER A 805 -13.05 -32.84 -0.28
N THR A 806 -13.82 -33.80 -0.83
CA THR A 806 -14.27 -35.00 -0.13
C THR A 806 -13.17 -36.05 0.12
N GLY A 807 -12.08 -36.02 -0.63
CA GLY A 807 -11.10 -37.12 -0.66
C GLY A 807 -11.62 -38.40 -1.35
N ASN A 808 -12.85 -38.43 -1.85
CA ASN A 808 -13.41 -39.57 -2.58
C ASN A 808 -12.87 -39.62 -4.01
N TYR A 809 -12.52 -40.81 -4.50
CA TYR A 809 -11.93 -41.01 -5.84
C TYR A 809 -12.87 -41.65 -6.87
N VAL A 810 -14.02 -42.18 -6.45
CA VAL A 810 -15.01 -42.80 -7.34
C VAL A 810 -15.96 -41.74 -7.92
N GLN A 811 -16.50 -41.97 -9.13
CA GLN A 811 -17.51 -41.11 -9.74
C GLN A 811 -18.46 -41.97 -10.57
N ALA A 812 -19.76 -41.94 -10.24
CA ALA A 812 -20.76 -42.57 -11.10
C ALA A 812 -20.92 -41.78 -12.40
N ALA A 813 -21.04 -42.48 -13.52
CA ALA A 813 -21.42 -41.87 -14.78
C ALA A 813 -22.89 -41.45 -14.74
N GLU A 814 -23.27 -40.46 -15.54
CA GLU A 814 -24.60 -39.85 -15.52
C GLU A 814 -25.18 -39.78 -16.94
N THR A 815 -26.48 -39.53 -17.03
CA THR A 815 -27.13 -39.19 -18.29
C THR A 815 -27.09 -37.67 -18.47
N ALA A 816 -26.76 -37.18 -19.67
CA ALA A 816 -26.76 -35.75 -19.99
C ALA A 816 -27.91 -35.41 -20.95
N GLY A 817 -28.57 -34.29 -20.67
CA GLY A 817 -29.54 -33.65 -21.52
C GLY A 817 -28.87 -32.49 -22.22
N TRP A 818 -29.23 -32.24 -23.46
CA TRP A 818 -28.64 -31.17 -24.24
C TRP A 818 -29.64 -30.53 -25.18
N LEU A 819 -29.43 -29.24 -25.43
CA LEU A 819 -30.06 -28.52 -26.52
C LEU A 819 -28.98 -27.78 -27.31
N VAL A 820 -29.21 -27.60 -28.60
CA VAL A 820 -28.39 -26.78 -29.47
C VAL A 820 -29.27 -25.96 -30.40
N THR A 821 -28.89 -24.71 -30.60
CA THR A 821 -29.52 -23.81 -31.57
C THR A 821 -28.48 -22.82 -32.10
N THR A 822 -28.83 -22.04 -33.10
CA THR A 822 -27.97 -21.00 -33.67
C THR A 822 -27.96 -19.76 -32.77
N ALA A 823 -26.80 -19.19 -32.49
CA ALA A 823 -26.71 -17.88 -31.84
C ALA A 823 -27.44 -16.83 -32.68
N ILE A 824 -28.18 -15.92 -32.04
CA ILE A 824 -28.95 -14.91 -32.77
C ILE A 824 -28.04 -13.71 -33.04
N PRO A 825 -27.72 -13.38 -34.31
CA PRO A 825 -27.05 -12.13 -34.59
C PRO A 825 -28.03 -10.99 -34.27
N ASN A 826 -27.60 -10.04 -33.43
CA ASN A 826 -28.41 -8.89 -33.03
C ASN A 826 -28.73 -7.90 -34.18
N PHE A 827 -28.40 -8.23 -35.45
CA PHE A 827 -28.77 -7.45 -36.64
C PHE A 827 -28.80 -8.28 -37.93
N SER A 828 -29.79 -7.97 -38.77
CA SER A 828 -29.66 -7.99 -40.23
C SER A 828 -29.06 -6.65 -40.68
N SER A 829 -27.74 -6.58 -40.79
CA SER A 829 -27.10 -5.54 -41.59
C SER A 829 -26.01 -6.20 -42.42
N GLY A 830 -26.02 -5.92 -43.72
CA GLY A 830 -25.05 -6.39 -44.70
C GLY A 830 -23.67 -5.79 -44.44
N ILE A 831 -23.03 -6.21 -43.36
CA ILE A 831 -21.61 -6.04 -43.14
C ILE A 831 -21.11 -7.44 -42.84
N ASN A 832 -20.49 -8.04 -43.86
CA ASN A 832 -19.67 -9.23 -43.70
C ASN A 832 -18.85 -9.05 -42.42
N ASN A 833 -18.93 -10.02 -41.50
CA ASN A 833 -17.76 -10.38 -40.73
C ASN A 833 -16.69 -10.71 -41.79
N GLN A 834 -15.96 -9.72 -42.27
CA GLN A 834 -14.68 -10.01 -42.86
C GLN A 834 -13.87 -10.54 -41.68
N GLU A 835 -13.73 -11.87 -41.65
CA GLU A 835 -12.54 -12.47 -41.06
C GLU A 835 -11.38 -11.57 -41.44
N VAL A 836 -10.68 -11.04 -40.43
CA VAL A 836 -9.50 -10.21 -40.65
C VAL A 836 -8.60 -11.02 -41.58
N PRO A 837 -8.41 -10.61 -42.85
CA PRO A 837 -7.84 -11.52 -43.84
C PRO A 837 -6.44 -11.96 -43.41
N GLN A 838 -6.19 -13.27 -43.42
CA GLN A 838 -4.88 -13.81 -43.09
C GLN A 838 -3.91 -13.55 -44.25
N LEU A 839 -2.79 -12.89 -43.96
CA LEU A 839 -1.72 -12.71 -44.92
C LEU A 839 -1.03 -14.06 -45.20
N ARG A 840 -0.93 -14.43 -46.47
CA ARG A 840 -0.11 -15.55 -46.93
C ARG A 840 1.10 -15.01 -47.66
N ILE A 841 2.28 -15.54 -47.37
CA ILE A 841 3.54 -15.07 -47.95
C ILE A 841 4.28 -16.22 -48.62
N TYR A 842 4.79 -15.97 -49.82
CA TYR A 842 5.53 -16.96 -50.60
C TYR A 842 6.59 -16.28 -51.49
N PRO A 843 7.80 -16.83 -51.66
CA PRO A 843 8.32 -18.01 -50.96
C PRO A 843 8.61 -17.73 -49.49
N ASN A 844 8.47 -18.75 -48.65
CA ASN A 844 8.90 -18.73 -47.25
C ASN A 844 9.49 -20.11 -46.92
N PRO A 845 10.81 -20.26 -46.76
CA PRO A 845 11.81 -19.20 -46.62
C PRO A 845 12.05 -18.35 -47.89
N VAL A 846 12.46 -17.10 -47.70
CA VAL A 846 12.71 -16.11 -48.78
C VAL A 846 14.19 -15.72 -48.86
N LYS A 847 14.69 -15.50 -50.08
CA LYS A 847 15.96 -14.83 -50.34
C LYS A 847 15.77 -13.34 -50.51
N ASP A 848 15.22 -12.91 -51.64
CA ASP A 848 15.24 -11.48 -51.97
C ASP A 848 13.86 -10.85 -51.94
N ARG A 849 12.79 -11.58 -52.31
CA ARG A 849 11.45 -11.01 -52.47
C ARG A 849 10.34 -11.93 -52.00
N ILE A 850 9.37 -11.39 -51.25
CA ILE A 850 8.15 -12.10 -50.83
C ILE A 850 6.94 -11.59 -51.60
N MET A 851 6.09 -12.49 -52.05
CA MET A 851 4.76 -12.20 -52.58
C MET A 851 3.72 -12.32 -51.47
N ILE A 852 2.82 -11.34 -51.38
CA ILE A 852 1.73 -11.29 -50.41
C ILE A 852 0.43 -11.70 -51.11
N THR A 853 -0.17 -12.79 -50.64
CA THR A 853 -1.36 -13.41 -51.21
C THR A 853 -2.44 -13.61 -50.13
N GLY A 854 -3.65 -14.02 -50.53
CA GLY A 854 -4.79 -14.21 -49.62
C GLY A 854 -5.61 -12.95 -49.34
N VAL A 855 -5.27 -11.82 -50.00
CA VAL A 855 -5.91 -10.51 -49.84
C VAL A 855 -5.98 -9.78 -51.19
N SER A 856 -7.17 -9.26 -51.54
CA SER A 856 -7.42 -8.59 -52.82
C SER A 856 -7.13 -7.09 -52.80
N ASP A 857 -7.21 -6.44 -51.64
CA ASP A 857 -7.27 -4.99 -51.41
C ASP A 857 -6.00 -4.38 -50.80
N LEU A 858 -4.82 -4.84 -51.24
CA LEU A 858 -3.53 -4.38 -50.70
C LEU A 858 -2.97 -3.10 -51.32
N GLU A 859 -3.53 -2.65 -52.45
CA GLU A 859 -3.03 -1.47 -53.16
C GLU A 859 -3.04 -0.26 -52.21
N SER A 860 -1.89 0.43 -52.10
CA SER A 860 -1.66 1.60 -51.24
C SER A 860 -1.65 1.38 -49.71
N SER A 861 -1.57 0.12 -49.25
CA SER A 861 -1.37 -0.20 -47.82
C SER A 861 0.10 -0.08 -47.38
N GLU A 862 0.34 0.40 -46.16
CA GLU A 862 1.68 0.40 -45.54
C GLU A 862 1.93 -0.95 -44.83
N ALA A 863 3.10 -1.51 -45.07
CA ALA A 863 3.56 -2.77 -44.51
C ALA A 863 4.83 -2.56 -43.68
N GLU A 864 4.81 -3.03 -42.44
CA GLU A 864 5.91 -2.93 -41.51
C GLU A 864 6.49 -4.32 -41.21
N VAL A 865 7.81 -4.43 -41.15
CA VAL A 865 8.53 -5.65 -40.81
C VAL A 865 9.21 -5.47 -39.47
N PHE A 866 9.02 -6.43 -38.56
CA PHE A 866 9.60 -6.46 -37.22
C PHE A 866 10.50 -7.68 -37.06
N ASN A 867 11.58 -7.54 -36.29
CA ASN A 867 12.34 -8.69 -35.81
C ASN A 867 11.63 -9.38 -34.61
N LEU A 868 12.15 -10.52 -34.16
CA LEU A 868 11.55 -11.26 -33.02
C LEU A 868 11.58 -10.52 -31.67
N SER A 869 12.39 -9.47 -31.54
CA SER A 869 12.41 -8.59 -30.37
C SER A 869 11.39 -7.46 -30.45
N GLY A 870 10.58 -7.41 -31.51
CA GLY A 870 9.55 -6.39 -31.72
C GLY A 870 10.07 -5.05 -32.24
N VAL A 871 11.33 -4.98 -32.67
CA VAL A 871 11.92 -3.77 -33.26
C VAL A 871 11.54 -3.71 -34.74
N LYS A 872 10.98 -2.57 -35.17
CA LYS A 872 10.70 -2.31 -36.59
C LYS A 872 12.01 -2.19 -37.36
N VAL A 873 12.18 -3.04 -38.38
CA VAL A 873 13.39 -3.09 -39.21
C VAL A 873 13.15 -2.58 -40.63
N LYS A 874 11.90 -2.52 -41.10
CA LYS A 874 11.54 -2.01 -42.43
C LYS A 874 10.10 -1.50 -42.47
N SER A 875 9.83 -0.48 -43.29
CA SER A 875 8.47 -0.09 -43.71
C SER A 875 8.47 0.13 -45.22
N LEU A 876 7.39 -0.25 -45.90
CA LEU A 876 7.18 0.05 -47.31
C LEU A 876 5.69 0.17 -47.65
N LYS A 877 5.40 0.93 -48.72
CA LYS A 877 4.08 0.95 -49.34
C LYS A 877 3.95 -0.21 -50.32
N ILE A 878 2.83 -0.91 -50.26
CA ILE A 878 2.50 -2.00 -51.18
C ILE A 878 1.81 -1.39 -52.41
N GLU A 879 2.55 -1.25 -53.50
CA GLU A 879 2.01 -0.83 -54.82
C GLU A 879 1.85 -2.01 -55.77
N GLN A 880 2.66 -3.04 -55.58
CA GLN A 880 2.58 -4.34 -56.24
C GLN A 880 2.63 -5.36 -55.10
N LYS A 881 1.91 -6.49 -55.15
CA LYS A 881 1.80 -7.47 -54.04
C LYS A 881 3.10 -8.25 -53.76
N GLU A 882 4.24 -7.57 -53.86
CA GLU A 882 5.61 -8.03 -53.79
C GLU A 882 6.38 -7.07 -52.88
N MET A 883 7.26 -7.61 -52.03
CA MET A 883 8.10 -6.85 -51.12
C MET A 883 9.54 -7.33 -51.24
N ASP A 884 10.45 -6.40 -51.51
CA ASP A 884 11.89 -6.64 -51.48
C ASP A 884 12.37 -6.69 -50.02
N VAL A 885 13.03 -7.78 -49.66
CA VAL A 885 13.60 -8.08 -48.33
C VAL A 885 15.08 -8.44 -48.42
N SER A 886 15.75 -8.15 -49.55
CA SER A 886 17.15 -8.50 -49.81
C SER A 886 18.14 -7.84 -48.83
N ASP A 887 17.78 -6.68 -48.30
CA ASP A 887 18.52 -5.89 -47.31
C ASP A 887 18.39 -6.42 -45.86
N LEU A 888 17.43 -7.31 -45.59
CA LEU A 888 17.27 -7.89 -44.26
C LEU A 888 18.35 -8.95 -43.99
N PRO A 889 19.01 -8.94 -42.81
CA PRO A 889 19.86 -10.04 -42.38
C PRO A 889 19.11 -11.37 -42.31
N LYS A 890 19.84 -12.50 -42.42
CA LYS A 890 19.26 -13.84 -42.24
C LYS A 890 18.58 -13.94 -40.87
N GLY A 891 17.34 -14.40 -40.82
CA GLY A 891 16.57 -14.43 -39.57
C GLY A 891 15.07 -14.59 -39.72
N TYR A 892 14.37 -14.51 -38.59
CA TYR A 892 12.89 -14.59 -38.51
C TYR A 892 12.30 -13.19 -38.37
N TYR A 893 11.25 -12.93 -39.15
CA TYR A 893 10.59 -11.63 -39.20
C TYR A 893 9.07 -11.77 -39.12
N ILE A 894 8.42 -10.74 -38.60
CA ILE A 894 6.97 -10.58 -38.56
C ILE A 894 6.59 -9.45 -39.53
N LEU A 895 5.78 -9.76 -40.52
CA LEU A 895 5.15 -8.81 -41.42
C LEU A 895 3.79 -8.39 -40.85
N GLN A 896 3.59 -7.09 -40.69
CA GLN A 896 2.36 -6.49 -40.22
C GLN A 896 1.81 -5.50 -41.23
N ILE A 897 0.51 -5.61 -41.52
CA ILE A 897 -0.26 -4.68 -42.35
C ILE A 897 -1.50 -4.29 -41.54
N ARG A 898 -1.91 -3.02 -41.61
CA ARG A 898 -3.08 -2.52 -40.87
C ARG A 898 -4.33 -3.35 -41.17
N ASN A 899 -5.09 -3.70 -40.13
CA ASN A 899 -6.32 -4.50 -40.23
C ASN A 899 -6.12 -5.90 -40.85
N ARG A 900 -4.94 -6.54 -40.67
CA ARG A 900 -4.64 -7.92 -41.11
C ARG A 900 -3.99 -8.73 -39.99
N ILE A 901 -4.11 -10.07 -40.05
CA ILE A 901 -3.37 -10.96 -39.14
C ILE A 901 -1.90 -10.96 -39.57
N PRO A 902 -0.93 -10.67 -38.67
CA PRO A 902 0.49 -10.66 -39.02
C PRO A 902 0.98 -12.02 -39.52
N ALA A 903 1.89 -12.01 -40.49
CA ALA A 903 2.50 -13.23 -41.04
C ALA A 903 3.99 -13.32 -40.69
N LYS A 904 4.51 -14.54 -40.50
CA LYS A 904 5.92 -14.79 -40.17
C LYS A 904 6.68 -15.33 -41.36
N PHE A 905 7.83 -14.74 -41.71
CA PHE A 905 8.75 -15.32 -42.71
C PHE A 905 10.17 -15.53 -42.18
N VAL A 906 10.89 -16.39 -42.88
CA VAL A 906 12.30 -16.70 -42.66
C VAL A 906 13.12 -16.15 -43.82
N LYS A 907 14.05 -15.23 -43.55
CA LYS A 907 15.05 -14.73 -44.51
C LYS A 907 16.27 -15.63 -44.51
N GLN A 908 16.63 -16.14 -45.69
CA GLN A 908 17.81 -16.98 -45.93
C GLN A 908 19.05 -16.20 -46.34
#